data_AF-A0A936M6P2-F1
#
_entry.id   AF-A0A936M6P2-F1
#
_cell.length_a   1.000
_cell.length_b   1.000
_cell.length_c   1.000
_cell.angle_alpha   90.00
_cell.angle_beta   90.00
_cell.angle_gamma   90.00
#
_symmetry.space_group_name_H-M   'P 1'
#
loop_
_entity.id
_entity.type
_entity.pdbx_description
1 polymer ?
#
loop_
_entity_poly.entity_id
_entity_poly.type
_entity_poly.pdbx_seq_one_letter_code
_entity_poly.pdbx_strand_id
1 'polypeptide(L)'
;MPSQAALVLAPHPDDEIFGCGGAIASHVLARVPVHVVILTDGAMFGDAAVRRQECRAAAQILGYGEPTFWHLPDRGLTYSEALVLRIVKEIVNLDVDLVYAPSPWEFHPDHRQTTMLAMEAVRRTKHQVRLAFYEVGAPLRPNMLLDITPFISIKEAAIRCFQSQLDQQDYLRHIRALNQFRTYTLPREVLAAEAYWMLTPAKLDQATKAGLLTLVSTGVSPETEALPRTVPLVSIMIRSMGRECLSAALDSVALQTYPHIEVVVVAARSNHPLLPKKCGPFPLRLLETASPLSRSQAANRALANATGDFLLFLDDDDWLMPEHIARLAHVLSCQPHTLAVYTGIILVDAMGRPLGQTFDLPFDSIRQLAGNLTPIHAVLFSAKVVEKGCRFDEAIDLYEDWDFWLRLTKLAPMVHLPDINGVYRIHESSGVHVSSGPAGEAAEIIYRKWASEWTPQQISLIMQRVWSYQELEGSLAHTRGQLLSTQATLTATKATLTSTQTTLTSTQTTLASTQAALDHNEKLQMQANQLMSSKIEELTGHLKREAQDRDALFRSRSWRVTRPLRWSANVMRASPAGWLARRIRQPSSGENINVQFSLLEMYRKAYTYWRKYGFTALITRSRAEIVRKVEQSTVSIPFIQPPRSAQSPSKVTQSRFEALTPLPTYLLAAPQHQRISVVTDSIARGSLFGGVGTALIFATLLANKLGADLRIITRTEPPKAGNIEHILSVYGLELEGEIQLKFSPISEQKSCIEFSDGELFITTSWWTTAATMASVPNNSIVYLLQEDERMFYPFGDDRLRCEGILRNRDIRFLINTKLLFDHLVTNGLPHIREQGMWFEPAFPTSVYKPGNKPANTKLKFAFYARPNNLRNLFYLGIQVIELAIAQQILDLDQWEIIFVGKDIPDIVLESGHVPTKFENLNWSDYAELAGTIDLGLSLMYTPHPSYPPLDLVASGAVVVTNRFANKQDLHRYSTNLICAEPELGALVSAIREGIALATNPVMREKNFKENGLCLDWNESFSEIIQNFDRNT
;
A
#
# COMPACT_ATOMS: atom_id res chain seq x y z
N MET A 1 31.35 -3.93 34.28
CA MET A 1 32.37 -4.57 33.42
C MET A 1 33.63 -3.73 33.50
N PRO A 2 34.82 -4.28 33.80
CA PRO A 2 36.01 -3.45 33.94
C PRO A 2 36.39 -2.84 32.58
N SER A 3 36.63 -1.53 32.52
CA SER A 3 37.18 -0.79 31.37
C SER A 3 37.78 0.54 31.83
N GLN A 4 38.69 1.11 31.04
CA GLN A 4 39.26 2.44 31.26
C GLN A 4 38.43 3.54 30.60
N ALA A 5 37.84 3.26 29.44
CA ALA A 5 36.89 4.15 28.75
C ALA A 5 35.96 3.33 27.84
N ALA A 6 34.68 3.68 27.81
CA ALA A 6 33.67 2.96 27.02
C ALA A 6 33.07 3.85 25.92
N LEU A 7 32.84 3.27 24.74
CA LEU A 7 32.09 3.87 23.64
C LEU A 7 30.80 3.09 23.39
N VAL A 8 29.66 3.75 23.38
CA VAL A 8 28.36 3.15 23.02
C VAL A 8 27.93 3.69 21.67
N LEU A 9 27.78 2.79 20.69
CA LEU A 9 27.26 3.11 19.36
C LEU A 9 25.79 2.75 19.32
N ALA A 10 24.93 3.78 19.34
CA ALA A 10 23.49 3.62 19.28
C ALA A 10 22.97 4.07 17.90
N PRO A 11 22.32 3.17 17.14
CA PRO A 11 21.72 3.51 15.85
C PRO A 11 20.73 4.67 15.97
N HIS A 12 19.84 4.61 16.98
CA HIS A 12 18.82 5.63 17.26
C HIS A 12 18.91 6.14 18.71
N PRO A 13 18.37 7.34 19.01
CA PRO A 13 18.30 7.85 20.38
C PRO A 13 17.24 7.12 21.21
N ASP A 14 17.69 6.20 22.07
CA ASP A 14 16.96 5.31 23.00
C ASP A 14 17.68 3.95 23.12
N ASP A 15 18.25 3.46 22.03
CA ASP A 15 18.96 2.18 21.93
C ASP A 15 20.08 2.04 22.99
N GLU A 16 20.79 3.13 23.30
CA GLU A 16 21.83 3.17 24.32
C GLU A 16 21.28 2.88 25.72
N ILE A 17 20.03 3.27 25.98
CA ILE A 17 19.38 3.10 27.27
C ILE A 17 18.74 1.72 27.35
N PHE A 18 18.09 1.27 26.27
CA PHE A 18 17.45 -0.05 26.22
C PHE A 18 18.46 -1.18 26.44
N GLY A 19 19.55 -1.17 25.68
CA GLY A 19 20.55 -2.23 25.73
C GLY A 19 21.64 -2.05 26.78
N CYS A 20 22.00 -0.80 27.11
CA CYS A 20 23.18 -0.51 27.94
C CYS A 20 22.93 0.41 29.13
N GLY A 21 21.69 0.79 29.44
CA GLY A 21 21.42 1.78 30.50
C GLY A 21 21.97 1.38 31.88
N GLY A 22 21.94 0.09 32.24
CA GLY A 22 22.51 -0.41 33.49
C GLY A 22 24.04 -0.46 33.45
N ALA A 23 24.64 -0.90 32.33
CA ALA A 23 26.09 -0.86 32.13
C ALA A 23 26.65 0.57 32.16
N ILE A 24 25.97 1.53 31.53
CA ILE A 24 26.33 2.95 31.56
C ILE A 24 26.31 3.46 33.01
N ALA A 25 25.22 3.22 33.75
CA ALA A 25 25.12 3.62 35.15
C ALA A 25 26.24 3.02 36.02
N SER A 26 26.57 1.74 35.78
CA SER A 26 27.67 1.05 36.47
C SER A 26 29.03 1.70 36.18
N HIS A 27 29.31 2.10 34.94
CA HIS A 27 30.55 2.78 34.56
C HIS A 27 30.64 4.18 35.17
N VAL A 28 29.55 4.94 35.10
CA VAL A 28 29.47 6.29 35.69
C VAL A 28 29.70 6.24 37.20
N LEU A 29 29.09 5.28 37.91
CA LEU A 29 29.33 5.07 39.35
C LEU A 29 30.81 4.75 39.64
N ALA A 30 31.45 3.98 38.77
CA ALA A 30 32.87 3.65 38.87
C ALA A 30 33.81 4.76 38.39
N ARG A 31 33.28 5.92 37.97
CA ARG A 31 34.03 7.06 37.38
C ARG A 31 34.82 6.68 36.13
N VAL A 32 34.31 5.73 35.36
CA VAL A 32 34.82 5.36 34.03
C VAL A 32 34.16 6.26 32.99
N PRO A 33 34.92 6.96 32.13
CA PRO A 33 34.36 7.75 31.03
C PRO A 33 33.51 6.90 30.08
N VAL A 34 32.29 7.35 29.80
CA VAL A 34 31.38 6.72 28.84
C VAL A 34 31.03 7.75 27.76
N HIS A 35 31.36 7.43 26.52
CA HIS A 35 31.00 8.23 25.36
C HIS A 35 29.88 7.55 24.59
N VAL A 36 28.79 8.27 24.36
CA VAL A 36 27.64 7.76 23.59
C VAL A 36 27.57 8.49 22.27
N VAL A 37 27.54 7.72 21.18
CA VAL A 37 27.36 8.23 19.82
C VAL A 37 26.04 7.73 19.29
N ILE A 38 25.16 8.68 18.96
CA ILE A 38 23.90 8.41 18.26
C ILE A 38 24.14 8.61 16.77
N LEU A 39 24.03 7.53 15.99
CA LEU A 39 24.41 7.52 14.58
C LEU A 39 23.39 8.27 13.72
N THR A 40 22.11 7.92 13.87
CA THR A 40 21.01 8.52 13.10
C THR A 40 20.25 9.58 13.90
N ASP A 41 19.46 10.40 13.23
CA ASP A 41 18.63 11.41 13.91
C ASP A 41 17.33 10.84 14.52
N GLY A 42 17.04 9.55 14.30
CA GLY A 42 15.82 8.89 14.77
C GLY A 42 14.53 9.52 14.23
N ALA A 43 14.59 10.29 13.13
CA ALA A 43 13.48 11.08 12.64
C ALA A 43 12.29 10.26 12.14
N MET A 44 12.43 8.94 11.90
CA MET A 44 11.33 8.11 11.42
C MET A 44 10.27 7.85 12.51
N PHE A 45 10.68 7.75 13.78
CA PHE A 45 9.81 7.39 14.91
C PHE A 45 9.54 8.53 15.92
N GLY A 46 10.12 9.72 15.74
CA GLY A 46 9.81 10.90 16.54
C GLY A 46 10.37 12.17 15.93
N ASP A 47 9.92 13.35 16.34
CA ASP A 47 10.60 14.61 15.95
C ASP A 47 12.06 14.53 16.41
N ALA A 48 13.01 14.62 15.48
CA ALA A 48 14.44 14.53 15.78
C ALA A 48 14.89 15.58 16.82
N ALA A 49 14.28 16.77 16.85
CA ALA A 49 14.58 17.77 17.87
C ALA A 49 14.12 17.31 19.26
N VAL A 50 12.90 16.75 19.34
CA VAL A 50 12.32 16.21 20.58
C VAL A 50 13.13 15.00 21.04
N ARG A 51 13.38 14.01 20.17
CA ARG A 51 14.16 12.81 20.50
C ARG A 51 15.58 13.14 20.96
N ARG A 52 16.23 14.15 20.37
CA ARG A 52 17.52 14.66 20.87
C ARG A 52 17.40 15.25 22.27
N GLN A 53 16.33 15.98 22.55
CA GLN A 53 16.10 16.54 23.89
C GLN A 53 15.80 15.44 24.91
N GLU A 54 15.02 14.43 24.54
CA GLU A 54 14.73 13.25 25.36
C GLU A 54 15.99 12.44 25.65
N CYS A 55 16.82 12.19 24.63
CA CYS A 55 18.13 11.53 24.78
C CYS A 55 19.07 12.32 25.70
N ARG A 56 19.12 13.66 25.57
CA ARG A 56 19.88 14.51 26.51
C ARG A 56 19.35 14.43 27.94
N ALA A 57 18.03 14.38 28.12
CA ALA A 57 17.43 14.23 29.44
C ALA A 57 17.77 12.85 30.06
N ALA A 58 17.68 11.78 29.27
CA ALA A 58 18.11 10.44 29.68
C ALA A 58 19.60 10.40 30.04
N ALA A 59 20.44 11.08 29.25
CA ALA A 59 21.87 11.21 29.49
C ALA A 59 22.20 11.92 30.80
N GLN A 60 21.44 12.95 31.15
CA GLN A 60 21.54 13.63 32.44
C GLN A 60 21.14 12.73 33.60
N ILE A 61 20.12 11.89 33.44
CA ILE A 61 19.71 10.92 34.47
C ILE A 61 20.79 9.87 34.71
N LEU A 62 21.36 9.29 33.65
CA LEU A 62 22.42 8.27 33.80
C LEU A 62 23.80 8.86 34.12
N GLY A 63 24.01 10.16 33.88
CA GLY A 63 25.20 10.89 34.28
C GLY A 63 26.41 10.77 33.34
N TYR A 64 26.19 10.45 32.06
CA TYR A 64 27.29 10.30 31.07
C TYR A 64 27.55 11.54 30.18
N GLY A 65 26.72 12.59 30.24
CA GLY A 65 27.03 13.92 29.65
C GLY A 65 26.12 14.37 28.49
N GLU A 66 26.69 15.10 27.53
CA GLU A 66 26.05 15.42 26.23
C GLU A 66 26.40 14.29 25.24
N PRO A 67 25.43 13.56 24.68
CA PRO A 67 25.69 12.58 23.62
C PRO A 67 26.19 13.23 22.32
N THR A 68 27.02 12.50 21.56
CA THR A 68 27.46 12.95 20.24
C THR A 68 26.47 12.49 19.16
N PHE A 69 25.94 13.42 18.38
CA PHE A 69 25.00 13.11 17.28
C PHE A 69 25.69 13.21 15.92
N TRP A 70 25.56 12.17 15.09
CA TRP A 70 26.15 12.15 13.75
C TRP A 70 25.21 12.61 12.64
N HIS A 71 23.91 12.72 12.94
CA HIS A 71 22.87 13.20 12.03
C HIS A 71 22.82 12.45 10.70
N LEU A 72 23.12 11.14 10.72
CA LEU A 72 22.92 10.28 9.56
C LEU A 72 21.42 10.04 9.36
N PRO A 73 20.98 9.84 8.10
CA PRO A 73 19.58 9.57 7.84
C PRO A 73 19.16 8.22 8.47
N ASP A 74 18.13 8.27 9.30
CA ASP A 74 17.42 7.10 9.85
C ASP A 74 16.90 6.19 8.70
N ARG A 75 17.12 4.87 8.80
CA ARG A 75 16.93 3.84 7.75
C ARG A 75 17.80 3.99 6.49
N GLY A 76 18.74 4.92 6.50
CA GLY A 76 19.71 5.14 5.42
C GLY A 76 21.13 4.69 5.79
N LEU A 77 21.32 4.07 6.96
CA LEU A 77 22.64 3.65 7.41
C LEU A 77 23.16 2.51 6.52
N THR A 78 24.21 2.78 5.75
CA THR A 78 24.89 1.79 4.91
C THR A 78 26.29 1.53 5.42
N TYR A 79 26.72 0.27 5.38
CA TYR A 79 28.11 -0.06 5.60
C TYR A 79 29.00 0.69 4.59
N SER A 80 29.93 1.51 5.09
CA SER A 80 30.83 2.28 4.25
C SER A 80 32.17 2.53 4.94
N GLU A 81 33.23 2.58 4.14
CA GLU A 81 34.59 2.85 4.59
C GLU A 81 34.71 4.16 5.37
N ALA A 82 34.00 5.20 4.94
CA ALA A 82 33.99 6.50 5.61
C ALA A 82 33.44 6.42 7.05
N LEU A 83 32.39 5.63 7.27
CA LEU A 83 31.81 5.45 8.61
C LEU A 83 32.68 4.55 9.49
N VAL A 84 33.27 3.50 8.94
CA VAL A 84 34.25 2.66 9.66
C VAL A 84 35.42 3.52 10.16
N LEU A 85 36.02 4.33 9.28
CA LEU A 85 37.13 5.21 9.64
C LEU A 85 36.72 6.28 10.66
N ARG A 86 35.46 6.74 10.61
CA ARG A 86 34.92 7.67 11.61
C ARG A 86 34.83 7.02 12.99
N ILE A 87 34.34 5.78 13.09
CA ILE A 87 34.30 5.02 14.36
C ILE A 87 35.72 4.73 14.85
N VAL A 88 36.64 4.30 13.98
CA VAL A 88 38.07 4.11 14.31
C VAL A 88 38.66 5.37 14.93
N LYS A 89 38.35 6.54 14.35
CA LYS A 89 38.82 7.83 14.86
C LYS A 89 38.26 8.12 16.25
N GLU A 90 37.00 7.85 16.52
CA GLU A 90 36.45 8.00 17.89
C GLU A 90 37.14 7.06 18.89
N ILE A 91 37.30 5.78 18.54
CA ILE A 91 37.96 4.79 19.39
C ILE A 91 39.38 5.24 19.76
N VAL A 92 40.16 5.72 18.78
CA VAL A 92 41.55 6.17 18.98
C VAL A 92 41.61 7.50 19.75
N ASN A 93 40.76 8.47 19.41
CA ASN A 93 40.79 9.79 20.05
C ASN A 93 40.39 9.74 21.53
N LEU A 94 39.48 8.82 21.87
CA LEU A 94 38.93 8.68 23.21
C LEU A 94 39.64 7.61 24.05
N ASP A 95 40.67 6.96 23.48
CA ASP A 95 41.43 5.86 24.09
C ASP A 95 40.52 4.76 24.68
N VAL A 96 39.52 4.35 23.89
CA VAL A 96 38.46 3.43 24.32
C VAL A 96 38.97 1.99 24.32
N ASP A 97 38.75 1.26 25.42
CA ASP A 97 39.08 -0.16 25.56
C ASP A 97 37.84 -1.09 25.58
N LEU A 98 36.63 -0.52 25.49
CA LEU A 98 35.37 -1.25 25.39
C LEU A 98 34.35 -0.52 24.49
N VAL A 99 33.92 -1.17 23.41
CA VAL A 99 32.87 -0.68 22.51
C VAL A 99 31.59 -1.50 22.71
N TYR A 100 30.46 -0.82 22.81
CA TYR A 100 29.12 -1.40 22.79
C TYR A 100 28.45 -1.14 21.45
N ALA A 101 27.85 -2.18 20.86
CA ALA A 101 27.09 -2.07 19.61
C ALA A 101 25.87 -3.02 19.64
N PRO A 102 24.83 -2.77 18.82
CA PRO A 102 23.67 -3.66 18.77
C PRO A 102 24.04 -5.08 18.35
N SER A 103 23.21 -6.02 18.79
CA SER A 103 23.33 -7.43 18.45
C SER A 103 23.22 -7.70 16.93
N PRO A 104 24.00 -8.65 16.38
CA PRO A 104 23.85 -9.08 14.99
C PRO A 104 22.49 -9.73 14.69
N TRP A 105 21.75 -10.16 15.72
CA TRP A 105 20.42 -10.78 15.61
C TRP A 105 19.27 -9.79 15.66
N GLU A 106 19.54 -8.48 15.66
CA GLU A 106 18.50 -7.45 15.66
C GLU A 106 17.67 -7.46 14.37
N PHE A 107 16.35 -7.26 14.52
CA PHE A 107 15.42 -7.16 13.38
C PHE A 107 15.59 -5.87 12.59
N HIS A 108 16.04 -4.78 13.23
CA HIS A 108 16.20 -3.49 12.56
C HIS A 108 17.45 -3.45 11.66
N PRO A 109 17.34 -3.00 10.40
CA PRO A 109 18.49 -2.96 9.48
C PRO A 109 19.63 -2.07 9.99
N ASP A 110 19.34 -0.89 10.53
CA ASP A 110 20.37 0.03 11.04
C ASP A 110 21.12 -0.55 12.25
N HIS A 111 20.48 -1.43 13.03
CA HIS A 111 21.15 -2.13 14.12
C HIS A 111 22.21 -3.07 13.54
N ARG A 112 21.83 -3.91 12.56
CA ARG A 112 22.75 -4.82 11.88
C ARG A 112 23.89 -4.09 11.16
N GLN A 113 23.59 -2.97 10.51
CA GLN A 113 24.63 -2.16 9.83
C GLN A 113 25.61 -1.55 10.85
N THR A 114 25.10 -1.06 11.98
CA THR A 114 25.94 -0.57 13.09
C THR A 114 26.81 -1.68 13.67
N THR A 115 26.26 -2.90 13.82
CA THR A 115 27.03 -4.09 14.23
C THR A 115 28.22 -4.32 13.29
N MET A 116 27.99 -4.36 11.98
CA MET A 116 29.04 -4.59 10.98
C MET A 116 30.11 -3.49 10.98
N LEU A 117 29.68 -2.23 11.08
CA LEU A 117 30.59 -1.08 11.18
C LEU A 117 31.45 -1.14 12.45
N ALA A 118 30.86 -1.48 13.59
CA ALA A 118 31.56 -1.60 14.87
C ALA A 118 32.58 -2.73 14.86
N MET A 119 32.22 -3.90 14.32
CA MET A 119 33.12 -5.04 14.17
C MET A 119 34.36 -4.67 13.34
N GLU A 120 34.15 -4.04 12.18
CA GLU A 120 35.26 -3.66 11.32
C GLU A 120 36.12 -2.55 11.95
N ALA A 121 35.50 -1.57 12.62
CA ALA A 121 36.23 -0.50 13.28
C ALA A 121 37.14 -1.03 14.40
N VAL A 122 36.60 -1.89 15.27
CA VAL A 122 37.36 -2.53 16.36
C VAL A 122 38.47 -3.43 15.80
N ARG A 123 38.22 -4.15 14.70
CA ARG A 123 39.26 -4.96 14.03
C ARG A 123 40.43 -4.11 13.53
N ARG A 124 40.15 -2.92 13.00
CA ARG A 124 41.18 -2.02 12.44
C ARG A 124 41.94 -1.26 13.50
N THR A 125 41.34 -1.04 14.66
CA THR A 125 42.07 -0.52 15.80
C THR A 125 43.03 -1.60 16.31
N LYS A 126 44.33 -1.44 16.06
CA LYS A 126 45.39 -2.35 16.55
C LYS A 126 45.55 -2.37 18.09
N HIS A 127 44.57 -1.83 18.82
CA HIS A 127 44.50 -1.73 20.27
C HIS A 127 43.67 -2.89 20.85
N GLN A 128 43.86 -3.22 22.14
CA GLN A 128 43.08 -4.26 22.81
C GLN A 128 41.65 -3.81 23.15
N VAL A 129 40.85 -3.46 22.14
CA VAL A 129 39.47 -3.00 22.31
C VAL A 129 38.52 -4.19 22.33
N ARG A 130 37.76 -4.36 23.41
CA ARG A 130 36.71 -5.38 23.48
C ARG A 130 35.43 -4.86 22.84
N LEU A 131 34.68 -5.74 22.18
CA LEU A 131 33.38 -5.43 21.59
C LEU A 131 32.28 -6.18 22.34
N ALA A 132 31.29 -5.47 22.87
CA ALA A 132 30.15 -6.03 23.58
C ALA A 132 28.86 -5.76 22.80
N PHE A 133 28.23 -6.83 22.31
CA PHE A 133 26.94 -6.72 21.66
C PHE A 133 25.81 -6.69 22.67
N TYR A 134 24.85 -5.77 22.49
CA TYR A 134 23.70 -5.58 23.37
C TYR A 134 22.36 -5.82 22.68
N GLU A 135 21.33 -6.07 23.48
CA GLU A 135 19.97 -6.37 23.03
C GLU A 135 19.12 -5.11 22.95
N VAL A 136 18.30 -4.99 21.91
CA VAL A 136 17.23 -3.99 21.82
C VAL A 136 15.89 -4.66 21.52
N GLY A 137 15.70 -5.10 20.27
CA GLY A 137 14.44 -5.69 19.80
C GLY A 137 14.47 -7.22 19.75
N ALA A 138 15.65 -7.84 19.84
CA ALA A 138 15.80 -9.29 19.74
C ALA A 138 16.74 -9.85 20.83
N PRO A 139 16.34 -10.91 21.57
CA PRO A 139 17.23 -11.57 22.51
C PRO A 139 18.44 -12.24 21.81
N LEU A 140 19.65 -12.00 22.31
CA LEU A 140 20.89 -12.65 21.89
C LEU A 140 21.22 -13.88 22.75
N ARG A 141 22.29 -14.62 22.38
CA ARG A 141 22.88 -15.69 23.20
C ARG A 141 24.07 -15.12 23.99
N PRO A 142 23.91 -14.76 25.28
CA PRO A 142 24.95 -14.05 25.98
C PRO A 142 26.07 -14.99 26.40
N ASN A 143 27.30 -14.49 26.37
CA ASN A 143 28.41 -15.08 27.12
C ASN A 143 28.74 -14.29 28.39
N MET A 144 27.96 -13.24 28.67
CA MET A 144 28.10 -12.41 29.86
C MET A 144 26.74 -11.81 30.24
N LEU A 145 26.41 -11.90 31.53
CA LEU A 145 25.28 -11.22 32.13
C LEU A 145 25.81 -10.19 33.14
N LEU A 146 25.26 -8.98 33.10
CA LEU A 146 25.54 -7.94 34.07
C LEU A 146 24.36 -7.82 35.02
N ASP A 147 24.60 -8.00 36.33
CA ASP A 147 23.61 -7.65 37.35
C ASP A 147 23.39 -6.13 37.36
N ILE A 148 22.17 -5.73 37.00
CA ILE A 148 21.75 -4.33 37.00
C ILE A 148 20.68 -4.06 38.07
N THR A 149 20.48 -4.98 39.02
CA THR A 149 19.55 -4.82 40.15
C THR A 149 19.76 -3.49 40.88
N PRO A 150 21.00 -3.03 41.15
CA PRO A 150 21.21 -1.73 41.79
C PRO A 150 20.85 -0.53 40.89
N PHE A 151 20.77 -0.73 39.57
CA PHE A 151 20.64 0.33 38.57
C PHE A 151 19.29 0.31 37.83
N ILE A 152 18.42 -0.67 38.11
CA ILE A 152 17.17 -0.83 37.37
C ILE A 152 16.28 0.41 37.51
N SER A 153 16.19 1.01 38.70
CA SER A 153 15.37 2.20 38.92
C SER A 153 15.84 3.42 38.12
N ILE A 154 17.15 3.64 38.02
CA ILE A 154 17.71 4.78 37.27
C ILE A 154 17.64 4.53 35.75
N LYS A 155 17.82 3.28 35.31
CA LYS A 155 17.59 2.86 33.92
C LYS A 155 16.15 3.11 33.50
N GLU A 156 15.18 2.70 34.31
CA GLU A 156 13.76 2.94 34.01
C GLU A 156 13.41 4.43 34.01
N ALA A 157 14.01 5.23 34.88
CA ALA A 157 13.83 6.69 34.85
C ALA A 157 14.37 7.30 33.56
N ALA A 158 15.51 6.82 33.06
CA ALA A 158 16.07 7.24 31.77
C ALA A 158 15.18 6.80 30.59
N ILE A 159 14.60 5.59 30.62
CA ILE A 159 13.63 5.13 29.60
C ILE A 159 12.40 6.06 29.56
N ARG A 160 11.91 6.50 30.72
CA ARG A 160 10.76 7.41 30.82
C ARG A 160 11.00 8.80 30.23
N CYS A 161 12.25 9.19 29.94
CA CYS A 161 12.51 10.43 29.22
C CYS A 161 12.05 10.39 27.76
N PHE A 162 11.96 9.21 27.15
CA PHE A 162 11.53 9.04 25.77
C PHE A 162 10.01 8.96 25.67
N GLN A 163 9.31 9.98 26.17
CA GLN A 163 7.83 10.00 26.18
C GLN A 163 7.27 9.85 24.77
N SER A 164 7.90 10.49 23.78
CA SER A 164 7.50 10.38 22.38
C SER A 164 7.53 8.95 21.84
N GLN A 165 8.43 8.10 22.37
CA GLN A 165 8.55 6.69 22.00
C GLN A 165 7.61 5.83 22.84
N LEU A 166 7.47 6.12 24.14
CA LEU A 166 6.58 5.41 25.06
C LEU A 166 5.09 5.58 24.71
N ASP A 167 4.72 6.71 24.09
CA ASP A 167 3.37 6.93 23.56
C ASP A 167 3.05 6.00 22.36
N GLN A 168 4.07 5.52 21.65
CA GLN A 168 3.91 4.59 20.52
C GLN A 168 3.87 3.13 20.99
N GLN A 169 4.73 2.78 21.95
CA GLN A 169 4.82 1.43 22.50
C GLN A 169 5.37 1.47 23.92
N ASP A 170 4.88 0.58 24.79
CA ASP A 170 5.37 0.42 26.15
C ASP A 170 6.72 -0.31 26.19
N TYR A 171 7.75 0.34 25.67
CA TYR A 171 9.12 -0.17 25.66
C TYR A 171 9.64 -0.38 27.08
N LEU A 172 9.17 0.41 28.05
CA LEU A 172 9.50 0.22 29.47
C LEU A 172 9.11 -1.18 29.94
N ARG A 173 7.87 -1.62 29.66
CA ARG A 173 7.41 -2.98 29.99
C ARG A 173 8.26 -4.04 29.30
N HIS A 174 8.59 -3.85 28.02
CA HIS A 174 9.31 -4.84 27.23
C HIS A 174 10.76 -5.01 27.71
N ILE A 175 11.48 -3.92 27.89
CA ILE A 175 12.87 -3.93 28.37
C ILE A 175 12.94 -4.44 29.81
N ARG A 176 12.00 -4.07 30.68
CA ARG A 176 11.91 -4.63 32.03
C ARG A 176 11.72 -6.15 32.00
N ALA A 177 10.80 -6.65 31.17
CA ALA A 177 10.57 -8.09 31.04
C ALA A 177 11.81 -8.83 30.53
N LEU A 178 12.53 -8.25 29.56
CA LEU A 178 13.79 -8.81 29.06
C LEU A 178 14.86 -8.84 30.16
N ASN A 179 15.04 -7.74 30.90
CA ASN A 179 16.02 -7.70 31.98
C ASN A 179 15.69 -8.66 33.13
N GLN A 180 14.41 -8.88 33.42
CA GLN A 180 13.97 -9.87 34.40
C GLN A 180 14.17 -11.31 33.88
N PHE A 181 13.86 -11.58 32.60
CA PHE A 181 14.07 -12.89 32.00
C PHE A 181 15.53 -13.35 32.11
N ARG A 182 16.48 -12.41 31.99
CA ARG A 182 17.92 -12.68 32.09
C ARG A 182 18.40 -13.10 33.49
N THR A 183 17.58 -12.99 34.53
CA THR A 183 17.95 -13.46 35.88
C THR A 183 17.71 -14.95 36.10
N TYR A 184 17.10 -15.65 35.13
CA TYR A 184 16.72 -17.06 35.26
C TYR A 184 17.88 -17.98 35.69
N THR A 185 19.12 -17.69 35.28
CA THR A 185 20.32 -18.48 35.63
C THR A 185 21.18 -17.83 36.72
N LEU A 186 20.70 -16.77 37.36
CA LEU A 186 21.44 -15.99 38.37
C LEU A 186 20.87 -16.26 39.79
N PRO A 187 21.62 -15.89 40.85
CA PRO A 187 21.13 -16.01 42.22
C PRO A 187 19.81 -15.27 42.45
N ARG A 188 19.02 -15.74 43.43
CA ARG A 188 17.65 -15.24 43.70
C ARG A 188 17.61 -13.74 44.02
N GLU A 189 18.68 -13.22 44.60
CA GLU A 189 18.87 -11.80 44.93
C GLU A 189 19.03 -10.89 43.71
N VAL A 190 19.34 -11.45 42.52
CA VAL A 190 19.45 -10.69 41.27
C VAL A 190 18.06 -10.54 40.65
N LEU A 191 17.55 -9.31 40.62
CA LEU A 191 16.19 -9.00 40.15
C LEU A 191 16.14 -8.50 38.71
N ALA A 192 17.26 -8.01 38.17
CA ALA A 192 17.38 -7.61 36.77
C ALA A 192 18.81 -7.78 36.25
N ALA A 193 18.96 -8.24 35.00
CA ALA A 193 20.26 -8.36 34.34
C ALA A 193 20.23 -7.90 32.87
N GLU A 194 21.32 -7.27 32.42
CA GLU A 194 21.58 -7.00 31.01
C GLU A 194 22.45 -8.11 30.41
N ALA A 195 22.19 -8.48 29.16
CA ALA A 195 22.86 -9.58 28.50
C ALA A 195 23.74 -9.08 27.37
N TYR A 196 24.97 -9.61 27.33
CA TYR A 196 25.96 -9.22 26.34
C TYR A 196 26.62 -10.42 25.70
N TRP A 197 26.98 -10.25 24.44
CA TRP A 197 27.94 -11.11 23.79
C TRP A 197 29.25 -10.35 23.58
N MET A 198 30.23 -10.64 24.43
CA MET A 198 31.52 -9.98 24.47
C MET A 198 32.57 -10.72 23.65
N LEU A 199 33.28 -9.98 22.82
CA LEU A 199 34.39 -10.43 22.01
C LEU A 199 35.67 -9.75 22.44
N THR A 200 36.68 -10.56 22.69
CA THR A 200 38.06 -10.11 22.90
C THR A 200 38.73 -9.82 21.55
N PRO A 201 39.72 -8.90 21.48
CA PRO A 201 40.49 -8.64 20.26
C PRO A 201 40.97 -9.90 19.55
N ALA A 202 41.52 -10.87 20.28
CA ALA A 202 42.00 -12.14 19.73
C ALA A 202 40.89 -12.99 19.07
N LYS A 203 39.67 -12.97 19.64
CA LYS A 203 38.50 -13.68 19.08
C LYS A 203 37.92 -12.94 17.88
N LEU A 204 37.97 -11.61 17.90
CA LEU A 204 37.56 -10.78 16.75
C LEU A 204 38.52 -10.98 15.57
N ASP A 205 39.83 -11.01 15.81
CA ASP A 205 40.86 -11.33 14.81
C ASP A 205 40.74 -12.76 14.28
N GLN A 206 40.42 -13.73 15.13
CA GLN A 206 40.21 -15.12 14.69
C GLN A 206 38.96 -15.29 13.84
N ALA A 207 37.86 -14.64 14.21
CA ALA A 207 36.63 -14.73 13.44
C ALA A 207 36.70 -13.94 12.13
N THR A 208 37.28 -12.74 12.15
CA THR A 208 37.49 -11.95 10.93
C THR A 208 38.39 -12.69 9.94
N LYS A 209 39.31 -13.54 10.42
CA LYS A 209 40.09 -14.49 9.58
C LYS A 209 39.33 -15.73 9.10
N ALA A 210 38.21 -16.11 9.72
CA ALA A 210 37.40 -17.27 9.33
C ALA A 210 36.16 -16.90 8.49
N GLY A 211 35.77 -15.62 8.53
CA GLY A 211 34.53 -15.06 8.02
C GLY A 211 33.79 -14.32 9.14
N LEU A 212 33.43 -13.05 8.93
CA LEU A 212 32.77 -12.23 9.97
C LEU A 212 31.45 -12.86 10.49
N LEU A 213 30.74 -13.62 9.65
CA LEU A 213 29.53 -14.37 10.03
C LEU A 213 29.83 -15.70 10.75
N THR A 214 31.06 -16.24 10.67
CA THR A 214 31.46 -17.42 11.46
C THR A 214 31.32 -17.15 12.96
N LEU A 215 31.50 -15.89 13.38
CA LEU A 215 31.14 -15.47 14.73
C LEU A 215 29.66 -15.72 15.02
N VAL A 216 28.78 -15.10 14.23
CA VAL A 216 27.32 -15.14 14.38
C VAL A 216 26.78 -16.58 14.31
N SER A 217 27.52 -17.51 13.69
CA SER A 217 27.20 -18.93 13.68
C SER A 217 27.91 -19.79 14.72
N THR A 218 29.06 -19.39 15.29
CA THR A 218 29.85 -20.21 16.23
C THR A 218 29.93 -19.64 17.64
N GLY A 219 28.81 -19.73 18.38
CA GLY A 219 28.90 -19.95 19.82
C GLY A 219 29.53 -21.32 20.06
N VAL A 220 30.83 -21.35 20.37
CA VAL A 220 31.70 -22.54 20.19
C VAL A 220 31.33 -23.74 21.08
N SER A 221 30.46 -24.58 20.51
CA SER A 221 30.54 -26.05 20.42
C SER A 221 31.31 -26.84 21.48
N PRO A 222 30.67 -27.81 22.13
CA PRO A 222 31.26 -29.13 22.25
C PRO A 222 31.24 -29.84 20.89
N GLU A 223 32.35 -30.51 20.63
CA GLU A 223 32.54 -31.75 19.88
C GLU A 223 31.38 -32.28 19.02
N THR A 224 31.78 -32.63 17.80
CA THR A 224 31.11 -33.46 16.81
C THR A 224 30.19 -34.52 17.39
N GLU A 225 28.88 -34.24 17.38
CA GLU A 225 27.88 -35.25 17.06
C GLU A 225 26.98 -34.70 15.96
N ALA A 226 26.85 -35.49 14.89
CA ALA A 226 26.04 -35.16 13.73
C ALA A 226 24.59 -34.88 14.17
N LEU A 227 24.14 -33.64 14.02
CA LEU A 227 22.72 -33.34 14.04
C LEU A 227 22.03 -34.15 12.91
N PRO A 228 20.77 -34.59 13.10
CA PRO A 228 20.13 -35.53 12.20
C PRO A 228 20.09 -34.99 10.76
N ARG A 229 20.47 -35.84 9.80
CA ARG A 229 20.45 -35.57 8.35
C ARG A 229 19.01 -35.41 7.83
N THR A 230 18.37 -34.25 8.02
CA THR A 230 17.00 -34.01 7.53
C THR A 230 16.91 -33.09 6.31
N VAL A 231 18.00 -32.41 5.90
CA VAL A 231 18.01 -31.55 4.72
C VAL A 231 19.09 -31.99 3.71
N PRO A 232 18.82 -31.92 2.39
CA PRO A 232 19.75 -32.39 1.34
C PRO A 232 21.10 -31.68 1.37
N LEU A 233 22.19 -32.37 0.99
CA LEU A 233 23.51 -31.75 0.87
C LEU A 233 23.59 -30.91 -0.40
N VAL A 234 24.09 -29.68 -0.31
CA VAL A 234 24.37 -28.83 -1.48
C VAL A 234 25.88 -28.75 -1.74
N SER A 235 26.33 -29.09 -2.95
CA SER A 235 27.71 -28.86 -3.38
C SER A 235 27.83 -27.55 -4.15
N ILE A 236 28.59 -26.61 -3.60
CA ILE A 236 28.99 -25.39 -4.32
C ILE A 236 30.35 -25.65 -4.98
N MET A 237 30.33 -25.64 -6.32
CA MET A 237 31.45 -25.96 -7.18
C MET A 237 32.08 -24.69 -7.72
N ILE A 238 33.32 -24.40 -7.32
CA ILE A 238 34.04 -23.19 -7.72
C ILE A 238 35.14 -23.55 -8.70
N ARG A 239 35.12 -22.93 -9.88
CA ARG A 239 36.19 -23.02 -10.87
C ARG A 239 37.13 -21.84 -10.68
N SER A 240 38.33 -22.08 -10.18
CA SER A 240 39.20 -20.96 -9.78
C SER A 240 40.52 -20.86 -10.52
N MET A 241 40.82 -19.62 -10.90
CA MET A 241 42.09 -19.15 -11.43
C MET A 241 42.98 -18.54 -10.33
N GLY A 242 42.62 -18.70 -9.05
CA GLY A 242 43.39 -18.20 -7.92
C GLY A 242 43.52 -16.68 -7.87
N ARG A 243 42.50 -15.96 -8.32
CA ARG A 243 42.46 -14.49 -8.36
C ARG A 243 42.17 -13.91 -6.98
N GLU A 244 42.45 -12.63 -6.77
CA GLU A 244 42.17 -11.95 -5.49
C GLU A 244 40.67 -11.96 -5.14
N CYS A 245 39.80 -11.91 -6.15
CA CYS A 245 38.34 -11.94 -6.00
C CYS A 245 37.78 -13.27 -5.46
N LEU A 246 38.55 -14.37 -5.50
CA LEU A 246 38.14 -15.67 -4.94
C LEU A 246 37.79 -15.55 -3.45
N SER A 247 38.45 -14.65 -2.73
CA SER A 247 38.15 -14.36 -1.33
C SER A 247 36.70 -13.92 -1.13
N ALA A 248 36.19 -13.01 -1.97
CA ALA A 248 34.82 -12.51 -1.90
C ALA A 248 33.79 -13.60 -2.28
N ALA A 249 34.11 -14.45 -3.27
CA ALA A 249 33.27 -15.59 -3.62
C ALA A 249 33.15 -16.57 -2.44
N LEU A 250 34.27 -16.92 -1.81
CA LEU A 250 34.30 -17.78 -0.62
C LEU A 250 33.59 -17.13 0.59
N ASP A 251 33.81 -15.84 0.84
CA ASP A 251 33.10 -15.12 1.90
C ASP A 251 31.59 -15.20 1.70
N SER A 252 31.10 -15.07 0.46
CA SER A 252 29.68 -15.18 0.14
C SER A 252 29.10 -16.58 0.35
N VAL A 253 29.92 -17.61 0.19
CA VAL A 253 29.57 -19.00 0.53
C VAL A 253 29.53 -19.17 2.04
N ALA A 254 30.50 -18.61 2.78
CA ALA A 254 30.52 -18.64 4.24
C ALA A 254 29.34 -17.87 4.88
N LEU A 255 28.79 -16.87 4.17
CA LEU A 255 27.57 -16.12 4.53
C LEU A 255 26.26 -16.92 4.34
N GLN A 256 26.28 -18.11 3.72
CA GLN A 256 25.03 -18.83 3.42
C GLN A 256 24.31 -19.33 4.67
N THR A 257 22.99 -19.14 4.69
CA THR A 257 22.10 -19.55 5.78
C THR A 257 21.70 -21.03 5.73
N TYR A 258 21.94 -21.72 4.60
CA TYR A 258 21.63 -23.13 4.45
C TYR A 258 22.67 -23.99 5.20
N PRO A 259 22.26 -24.91 6.09
CA PRO A 259 23.16 -25.51 7.07
C PRO A 259 24.02 -26.66 6.52
N HIS A 260 23.70 -27.21 5.34
CA HIS A 260 24.31 -28.45 4.83
C HIS A 260 24.94 -28.24 3.45
N ILE A 261 26.12 -27.64 3.43
CA ILE A 261 26.87 -27.31 2.21
C ILE A 261 28.26 -27.99 2.25
N GLU A 262 28.75 -28.44 1.09
CA GLU A 262 30.17 -28.66 0.83
C GLU A 262 30.69 -27.73 -0.26
N VAL A 263 31.96 -27.34 -0.18
CA VAL A 263 32.61 -26.47 -1.17
C VAL A 263 33.71 -27.24 -1.88
N VAL A 264 33.60 -27.34 -3.21
CA VAL A 264 34.58 -28.01 -4.07
C VAL A 264 35.22 -26.97 -4.98
N VAL A 265 36.49 -26.65 -4.73
CA VAL A 265 37.26 -25.70 -5.54
C VAL A 265 38.18 -26.46 -6.48
N VAL A 266 38.07 -26.24 -7.79
CA VAL A 266 38.98 -26.80 -8.79
C VAL A 266 40.02 -25.76 -9.17
N ALA A 267 41.30 -26.08 -8.96
CA ALA A 267 42.42 -25.26 -9.41
C ALA A 267 42.58 -25.39 -10.93
N ALA A 268 42.11 -24.41 -11.70
CA ALA A 268 42.18 -24.43 -13.17
C ALA A 268 43.54 -23.94 -13.73
N ARG A 269 44.48 -23.53 -12.87
CA ARG A 269 45.82 -23.07 -13.23
C ARG A 269 46.91 -23.82 -12.45
N SER A 270 48.11 -23.85 -13.03
CA SER A 270 49.33 -24.21 -12.31
C SER A 270 49.63 -23.13 -11.24
N ASN A 271 50.00 -23.56 -10.04
CA ASN A 271 50.28 -22.71 -8.86
C ASN A 271 49.07 -21.92 -8.34
N HIS A 272 47.94 -22.59 -8.12
CA HIS A 272 46.81 -22.01 -7.40
C HIS A 272 47.15 -21.77 -5.92
N PRO A 273 46.70 -20.66 -5.30
CA PRO A 273 46.88 -20.43 -3.87
C PRO A 273 46.32 -21.58 -3.03
N LEU A 274 47.01 -21.92 -1.92
CA LEU A 274 46.48 -22.88 -0.96
C LEU A 274 45.23 -22.30 -0.29
N LEU A 275 44.20 -23.13 -0.15
CA LEU A 275 42.95 -22.76 0.51
C LEU A 275 42.78 -23.51 1.83
N PRO A 276 42.09 -22.91 2.83
CA PRO A 276 41.76 -23.61 4.06
C PRO A 276 40.87 -24.83 3.80
N LYS A 277 40.90 -25.81 4.71
CA LYS A 277 40.02 -27.00 4.63
C LYS A 277 38.54 -26.72 4.91
N LYS A 278 38.18 -25.45 5.19
CA LYS A 278 36.83 -24.99 5.51
C LYS A 278 36.57 -23.62 4.89
N CYS A 279 35.33 -23.36 4.54
CA CYS A 279 34.79 -22.07 4.12
C CYS A 279 33.66 -21.69 5.10
N GLY A 280 33.96 -20.81 6.07
CA GLY A 280 33.06 -20.58 7.21
C GLY A 280 32.75 -21.88 7.97
N PRO A 281 31.47 -22.26 8.14
CA PRO A 281 31.09 -23.52 8.79
C PRO A 281 31.23 -24.76 7.89
N PHE A 282 31.45 -24.59 6.59
CA PHE A 282 31.35 -25.67 5.60
C PHE A 282 32.72 -26.31 5.27
N PRO A 283 32.78 -27.63 5.02
CA PRO A 283 34.00 -28.27 4.52
C PRO A 283 34.37 -27.74 3.13
N LEU A 284 35.65 -27.45 2.92
CA LEU A 284 36.21 -27.04 1.63
C LEU A 284 37.27 -28.03 1.17
N ARG A 285 37.17 -28.47 -0.09
CA ARG A 285 38.15 -29.30 -0.78
C ARG A 285 38.73 -28.56 -1.97
N LEU A 286 40.05 -28.41 -2.00
CA LEU A 286 40.79 -27.95 -3.17
C LEU A 286 41.23 -29.16 -4.00
N LEU A 287 40.83 -29.20 -5.26
CA LEU A 287 41.24 -30.20 -6.23
C LEU A 287 42.37 -29.63 -7.07
N GLU A 288 43.60 -30.03 -6.73
CA GLU A 288 44.80 -29.67 -7.48
C GLU A 288 44.85 -30.42 -8.82
N THR A 289 45.44 -29.77 -9.82
CA THR A 289 45.56 -30.29 -11.18
C THR A 289 47.02 -30.21 -11.61
N ALA A 290 47.48 -31.24 -12.33
CA ALA A 290 48.87 -31.28 -12.83
C ALA A 290 49.10 -30.32 -13.99
N SER A 291 48.05 -30.00 -14.75
CA SER A 291 48.05 -29.10 -15.90
C SER A 291 46.88 -28.12 -15.81
N PRO A 292 47.00 -26.91 -16.38
CA PRO A 292 45.87 -26.00 -16.52
C PRO A 292 44.67 -26.69 -17.19
N LEU A 293 43.46 -26.37 -16.72
CA LEU A 293 42.22 -26.91 -17.27
C LEU A 293 41.44 -25.80 -17.98
N SER A 294 40.76 -26.17 -19.06
CA SER A 294 39.74 -25.32 -19.68
C SER A 294 38.55 -25.08 -18.72
N ARG A 295 37.69 -24.11 -19.02
CA ARG A 295 36.52 -23.79 -18.16
C ARG A 295 35.56 -24.98 -18.06
N SER A 296 35.33 -25.68 -19.16
CA SER A 296 34.48 -26.87 -19.22
C SER A 296 35.14 -28.08 -18.57
N GLN A 297 36.45 -28.26 -18.73
CA GLN A 297 37.22 -29.29 -18.04
C GLN A 297 37.17 -29.11 -16.51
N ALA A 298 37.34 -27.87 -16.02
CA ALA A 298 37.24 -27.56 -14.61
C ALA A 298 35.82 -27.81 -14.08
N ALA A 299 34.78 -27.45 -14.85
CA ALA A 299 33.38 -27.73 -14.50
C ALA A 299 33.09 -29.23 -14.38
N ASN A 300 33.50 -30.03 -15.38
CA ASN A 300 33.33 -31.49 -15.37
C ASN A 300 34.11 -32.16 -14.23
N ARG A 301 35.32 -31.66 -13.92
CA ARG A 301 36.11 -32.12 -12.78
C ARG A 301 35.40 -31.86 -11.46
N ALA A 302 34.78 -30.69 -11.31
CA ALA A 302 33.99 -30.36 -10.13
C ALA A 302 32.75 -31.28 -10.01
N LEU A 303 32.00 -31.48 -11.11
CA LEU A 303 30.85 -32.40 -11.15
C LEU A 303 31.22 -33.82 -10.73
N ALA A 304 32.37 -34.32 -11.18
CA ALA A 304 32.82 -35.67 -10.86
C ALA A 304 33.23 -35.85 -9.39
N ASN A 305 33.44 -34.76 -8.65
CA ASN A 305 33.91 -34.79 -7.27
C ASN A 305 32.89 -34.24 -6.26
N ALA A 306 31.78 -33.66 -6.71
CA ALA A 306 30.68 -33.23 -5.87
C ALA A 306 29.90 -34.44 -5.32
N THR A 307 29.46 -34.36 -4.07
CA THR A 307 28.74 -35.44 -3.35
C THR A 307 27.36 -35.03 -2.85
N GLY A 308 26.96 -33.77 -3.07
CA GLY A 308 25.66 -33.24 -2.71
C GLY A 308 24.51 -33.73 -3.59
N ASP A 309 23.32 -33.76 -3.00
CA ASP A 309 22.05 -34.04 -3.68
C ASP A 309 21.69 -32.93 -4.69
N PHE A 310 22.08 -31.69 -4.35
CA PHE A 310 21.93 -30.50 -5.18
C PHE A 310 23.29 -29.85 -5.45
N LEU A 311 23.43 -29.27 -6.64
CA LEU A 311 24.68 -28.78 -7.20
C LEU A 311 24.49 -27.35 -7.71
N LEU A 312 25.46 -26.48 -7.42
CA LEU A 312 25.51 -25.10 -7.92
C LEU A 312 26.95 -24.74 -8.29
N PHE A 313 27.13 -24.04 -9.41
CA PHE A 313 28.43 -23.47 -9.78
C PHE A 313 28.57 -22.05 -9.28
N LEU A 314 29.76 -21.66 -8.88
CA LEU A 314 30.09 -20.28 -8.55
C LEU A 314 31.43 -19.93 -9.20
N ASP A 315 31.45 -18.92 -10.06
CA ASP A 315 32.69 -18.42 -10.64
C ASP A 315 33.45 -17.58 -9.61
N ASP A 316 34.79 -17.55 -9.69
CA ASP A 316 35.65 -17.01 -8.64
C ASP A 316 35.67 -15.47 -8.54
N ASP A 317 34.97 -14.79 -9.44
CA ASP A 317 34.76 -13.33 -9.50
C ASP A 317 33.33 -12.87 -9.13
N ASP A 318 32.43 -13.82 -8.87
CA ASP A 318 31.02 -13.59 -8.51
C ASP A 318 30.72 -13.88 -7.04
N TRP A 319 29.54 -13.48 -6.55
CA TRP A 319 29.12 -13.79 -5.19
C TRP A 319 27.62 -13.99 -5.00
N LEU A 320 27.28 -14.77 -3.97
CA LEU A 320 25.91 -15.11 -3.60
C LEU A 320 25.39 -14.19 -2.48
N MET A 321 24.07 -13.96 -2.44
CA MET A 321 23.42 -13.33 -1.28
C MET A 321 23.18 -14.36 -0.15
N PRO A 322 23.07 -13.96 1.13
CA PRO A 322 23.05 -14.90 2.28
C PRO A 322 21.96 -15.99 2.27
N GLU A 323 20.82 -15.74 1.63
CA GLU A 323 19.69 -16.69 1.55
C GLU A 323 19.63 -17.47 0.23
N HIS A 324 20.58 -17.25 -0.69
CA HIS A 324 20.55 -17.81 -2.04
C HIS A 324 20.33 -19.33 -2.05
N ILE A 325 21.18 -20.08 -1.34
CA ILE A 325 21.10 -21.55 -1.32
C ILE A 325 19.86 -22.03 -0.58
N ALA A 326 19.51 -21.39 0.54
CA ALA A 326 18.35 -21.81 1.34
C ALA A 326 17.04 -21.71 0.56
N ARG A 327 16.87 -20.62 -0.19
CA ARG A 327 15.69 -20.37 -1.03
C ARG A 327 15.59 -21.36 -2.18
N LEU A 328 16.67 -21.56 -2.92
CA LEU A 328 16.67 -22.49 -4.06
C LEU A 328 16.51 -23.95 -3.62
N ALA A 329 17.21 -24.37 -2.56
CA ALA A 329 17.13 -25.73 -2.03
C ALA A 329 15.74 -26.04 -1.45
N HIS A 330 15.06 -25.05 -0.87
CA HIS A 330 13.68 -25.20 -0.40
C HIS A 330 12.73 -25.57 -1.56
N VAL A 331 12.82 -24.88 -2.69
CA VAL A 331 11.97 -25.16 -3.86
C VAL A 331 12.24 -26.57 -4.40
N LEU A 332 13.51 -26.95 -4.57
CA LEU A 332 13.86 -28.31 -5.03
C LEU A 332 13.42 -29.40 -4.04
N SER A 333 13.44 -29.13 -2.74
CA SER A 333 13.02 -30.09 -1.72
C SER A 333 11.50 -30.26 -1.68
N CYS A 334 10.74 -29.18 -1.88
CA CYS A 334 9.28 -29.20 -1.88
C CYS A 334 8.67 -29.71 -3.19
N GLN A 335 9.45 -29.76 -4.28
CA GLN A 335 8.99 -30.19 -5.61
C GLN A 335 9.87 -31.32 -6.16
N PRO A 336 9.62 -32.60 -5.82
CA PRO A 336 10.49 -33.73 -6.16
C PRO A 336 10.70 -33.98 -7.67
N HIS A 337 9.82 -33.42 -8.52
CA HIS A 337 9.90 -33.52 -9.98
C HIS A 337 10.73 -32.40 -10.63
N THR A 338 11.05 -31.34 -9.88
CA THR A 338 11.84 -30.22 -10.37
C THR A 338 13.33 -30.58 -10.34
N LEU A 339 14.01 -30.45 -11.49
CA LEU A 339 15.43 -30.77 -11.60
C LEU A 339 16.36 -29.56 -11.50
N ALA A 340 15.85 -28.35 -11.73
CA ALA A 340 16.61 -27.11 -11.58
C ALA A 340 15.71 -25.94 -11.22
N VAL A 341 16.22 -25.08 -10.34
CA VAL A 341 15.60 -23.82 -9.93
C VAL A 341 16.64 -22.73 -10.11
N TYR A 342 16.21 -21.56 -10.57
CA TYR A 342 17.07 -20.39 -10.65
C TYR A 342 16.38 -19.14 -10.14
N THR A 343 17.17 -18.11 -9.84
CA THR A 343 16.70 -16.85 -9.27
C THR A 343 17.35 -15.65 -9.96
N GLY A 344 16.90 -14.45 -9.64
CA GLY A 344 17.38 -13.24 -10.25
C GLY A 344 18.82 -12.88 -9.86
N ILE A 345 19.58 -12.31 -10.79
CA ILE A 345 20.96 -11.85 -10.58
C ILE A 345 21.11 -10.38 -10.98
N ILE A 346 21.83 -9.58 -10.19
CA ILE A 346 22.14 -8.19 -10.51
C ILE A 346 23.55 -8.05 -11.09
N LEU A 347 23.70 -7.15 -12.06
CA LEU A 347 24.98 -6.84 -12.67
C LEU A 347 25.64 -5.68 -11.93
N VAL A 348 26.93 -5.85 -11.63
CA VAL A 348 27.77 -4.82 -11.03
C VAL A 348 29.05 -4.61 -11.82
N ASP A 349 29.61 -3.41 -11.72
CA ASP A 349 30.93 -3.13 -12.27
C ASP A 349 32.07 -3.76 -11.45
N ALA A 350 33.31 -3.60 -11.90
CA ALA A 350 34.50 -4.10 -11.22
C ALA A 350 34.67 -3.57 -9.77
N MET A 351 34.03 -2.45 -9.43
CA MET A 351 34.02 -1.86 -8.09
C MET A 351 32.80 -2.31 -7.24
N GLY A 352 31.95 -3.19 -7.77
CA GLY A 352 30.76 -3.69 -7.10
C GLY A 352 29.55 -2.73 -7.14
N ARG A 353 29.57 -1.69 -7.99
CA ARG A 353 28.45 -0.75 -8.14
C ARG A 353 27.40 -1.32 -9.09
N PRO A 354 26.10 -1.28 -8.74
CA PRO A 354 25.04 -1.75 -9.64
C PRO A 354 25.01 -1.02 -10.98
N LEU A 355 24.92 -1.77 -12.07
CA LEU A 355 24.82 -1.25 -13.44
C LEU A 355 23.36 -0.98 -13.88
N GLY A 356 22.39 -1.24 -13.00
CA GLY A 356 20.96 -1.08 -13.30
C GLY A 356 20.39 -2.16 -14.25
N GLN A 357 21.14 -3.24 -14.48
CA GLN A 357 20.74 -4.39 -15.28
C GLN A 357 20.59 -5.62 -14.37
N THR A 358 19.61 -6.47 -14.69
CA THR A 358 19.31 -7.69 -13.93
C THR A 358 18.95 -8.84 -14.88
N PHE A 359 19.34 -10.05 -14.53
CA PHE A 359 18.81 -11.28 -15.10
C PHE A 359 17.72 -11.80 -14.17
N ASP A 360 16.47 -11.38 -14.37
CA ASP A 360 15.33 -11.82 -13.53
C ASP A 360 14.07 -12.00 -14.38
N LEU A 361 14.16 -12.89 -15.36
CA LEU A 361 13.07 -13.18 -16.28
C LEU A 361 12.48 -14.57 -16.02
N PRO A 362 11.14 -14.73 -16.09
CA PRO A 362 10.49 -16.02 -16.01
C PRO A 362 11.02 -17.01 -17.05
N PHE A 363 11.00 -18.30 -16.69
CA PHE A 363 11.53 -19.35 -17.55
C PHE A 363 10.72 -19.45 -18.83
N ASP A 364 11.45 -19.53 -19.93
CA ASP A 364 10.87 -19.59 -21.26
C ASP A 364 11.76 -20.44 -22.15
N SER A 365 11.26 -21.61 -22.53
CA SER A 365 12.02 -22.59 -23.29
C SER A 365 12.49 -22.03 -24.63
N ILE A 366 11.66 -21.25 -25.33
CA ILE A 366 12.00 -20.63 -26.61
C ILE A 366 13.07 -19.55 -26.43
N ARG A 367 12.99 -18.77 -25.35
CA ARG A 367 14.01 -17.75 -25.05
C ARG A 367 15.35 -18.38 -24.71
N GLN A 368 15.34 -19.50 -23.97
CA GLN A 368 16.54 -20.26 -23.65
C GLN A 368 17.24 -20.84 -24.89
N LEU A 369 16.49 -21.19 -25.95
CA LEU A 369 17.07 -21.58 -27.25
C LEU A 369 17.77 -20.41 -27.95
N ALA A 370 17.31 -19.19 -27.74
CA ALA A 370 17.79 -18.01 -28.45
C ALA A 370 19.04 -17.37 -27.81
N GLY A 371 19.29 -17.56 -26.50
CA GLY A 371 20.46 -16.98 -25.85
C GLY A 371 20.74 -17.48 -24.43
N ASN A 372 21.93 -17.13 -23.92
CA ASN A 372 22.30 -17.35 -22.52
C ASN A 372 21.72 -16.23 -21.64
N LEU A 373 20.70 -16.55 -20.83
CA LEU A 373 19.91 -15.55 -20.09
C LEU A 373 20.07 -15.67 -18.58
N THR A 374 20.89 -16.62 -18.13
CA THR A 374 20.98 -16.99 -16.73
C THR A 374 22.44 -17.27 -16.39
N PRO A 375 23.10 -16.38 -15.64
CA PRO A 375 24.46 -16.61 -15.17
C PRO A 375 24.58 -17.94 -14.42
N ILE A 376 25.74 -18.60 -14.52
CA ILE A 376 25.90 -19.99 -14.06
C ILE A 376 25.56 -20.18 -12.57
N HIS A 377 25.84 -19.16 -11.74
CA HIS A 377 25.61 -19.15 -10.30
C HIS A 377 24.18 -18.80 -9.88
N ALA A 378 23.29 -18.53 -10.83
CA ALA A 378 21.87 -18.32 -10.55
C ALA A 378 21.12 -19.63 -10.33
N VAL A 379 21.67 -20.75 -10.82
CA VAL A 379 20.96 -22.03 -10.96
C VAL A 379 21.46 -23.04 -9.93
N LEU A 380 20.53 -23.58 -9.14
CA LEU A 380 20.72 -24.78 -8.32
C LEU A 380 20.00 -25.95 -9.00
N PHE A 381 20.68 -27.07 -9.20
CA PHE A 381 20.10 -28.22 -9.90
C PHE A 381 20.37 -29.54 -9.17
N SER A 382 19.56 -30.55 -9.43
CA SER A 382 19.70 -31.88 -8.83
C SER A 382 20.84 -32.67 -9.42
N ALA A 383 21.60 -33.38 -8.57
CA ALA A 383 22.64 -34.32 -9.00
C ALA A 383 22.10 -35.42 -9.95
N LYS A 384 20.80 -35.72 -9.94
CA LYS A 384 20.14 -36.62 -10.91
C LYS A 384 20.34 -36.20 -12.36
N VAL A 385 20.56 -34.90 -12.62
CA VAL A 385 20.89 -34.39 -13.96
C VAL A 385 22.25 -34.93 -14.44
N VAL A 386 23.22 -35.05 -13.53
CA VAL A 386 24.55 -35.62 -13.76
C VAL A 386 24.48 -37.14 -13.98
N GLU A 387 23.58 -37.84 -13.28
CA GLU A 387 23.33 -39.28 -13.48
C GLU A 387 22.71 -39.58 -14.85
N LYS A 388 21.85 -38.70 -15.34
CA LYS A 388 21.21 -38.79 -16.67
C LYS A 388 22.15 -38.39 -17.83
N GLY A 389 23.44 -38.20 -17.58
CA GLY A 389 24.46 -37.95 -18.60
C GLY A 389 24.68 -36.48 -18.96
N CYS A 390 24.10 -35.53 -18.24
CA CYS A 390 24.35 -34.10 -18.49
C CYS A 390 25.77 -33.71 -18.05
N ARG A 391 26.59 -33.17 -18.96
CA ARG A 391 27.97 -32.73 -18.77
C ARG A 391 28.24 -31.49 -19.62
N PHE A 392 29.27 -30.75 -19.24
CA PHE A 392 29.83 -29.69 -20.08
C PHE A 392 30.58 -30.33 -21.27
N ASP A 393 30.45 -29.72 -22.43
CA ASP A 393 31.22 -30.09 -23.61
C ASP A 393 32.59 -29.41 -23.57
N GLU A 394 33.66 -30.19 -23.46
CA GLU A 394 35.02 -29.66 -23.33
C GLU A 394 35.53 -28.98 -24.60
N ALA A 395 34.83 -29.11 -25.74
CA ALA A 395 35.12 -28.34 -26.95
C ALA A 395 34.56 -26.90 -26.91
N ILE A 396 33.76 -26.55 -25.89
CA ILE A 396 33.10 -25.26 -25.75
C ILE A 396 33.61 -24.60 -24.46
N ASP A 397 34.37 -23.50 -24.59
CA ASP A 397 34.91 -22.76 -23.43
C ASP A 397 34.22 -21.42 -23.17
N LEU A 398 33.36 -20.97 -24.08
CA LEU A 398 32.54 -19.76 -23.93
C LEU A 398 31.08 -20.12 -24.22
N TYR A 399 30.17 -19.68 -23.35
CA TYR A 399 28.77 -20.13 -23.31
C TYR A 399 28.62 -21.63 -23.03
N GLU A 400 29.57 -22.20 -22.29
CA GLU A 400 29.53 -23.60 -21.85
C GLU A 400 28.36 -23.88 -20.91
N ASP A 401 27.99 -22.89 -20.11
CA ASP A 401 26.81 -22.87 -19.24
C ASP A 401 25.52 -22.90 -20.07
N TRP A 402 25.47 -22.14 -21.16
CA TRP A 402 24.32 -22.16 -22.06
C TRP A 402 24.10 -23.53 -22.70
N ASP A 403 25.16 -24.18 -23.21
CA ASP A 403 25.07 -25.57 -23.70
C ASP A 403 24.55 -26.51 -22.61
N PHE A 404 25.04 -26.35 -21.38
CA PHE A 404 24.62 -27.16 -20.25
C PHE A 404 23.13 -26.94 -19.91
N TRP A 405 22.64 -25.70 -19.94
CA TRP A 405 21.22 -25.39 -19.73
C TRP A 405 20.32 -25.95 -20.83
N LEU A 406 20.78 -25.96 -22.10
CA LEU A 406 20.06 -26.60 -23.20
C LEU A 406 19.96 -28.12 -23.02
N ARG A 407 21.03 -28.77 -22.53
CA ARG A 407 20.99 -30.21 -22.17
C ARG A 407 20.08 -30.48 -20.98
N LEU A 408 20.13 -29.63 -19.96
CA LEU A 408 19.31 -29.76 -18.76
C LEU A 408 17.83 -29.60 -19.09
N THR A 409 17.46 -28.60 -19.90
CA THR A 409 16.07 -28.29 -20.25
C THR A 409 15.41 -29.35 -21.12
N LYS A 410 16.19 -30.20 -21.81
CA LYS A 410 15.69 -31.44 -22.44
C LYS A 410 15.20 -32.47 -21.42
N LEU A 411 15.70 -32.45 -20.19
CA LEU A 411 15.31 -33.38 -19.12
C LEU A 411 14.13 -32.87 -18.30
N ALA A 412 14.09 -31.57 -17.98
CA ALA A 412 12.99 -30.91 -17.29
C ALA A 412 13.08 -29.38 -17.45
N PRO A 413 11.94 -28.65 -17.44
CA PRO A 413 11.95 -27.19 -17.40
C PRO A 413 12.59 -26.67 -16.11
N MET A 414 13.22 -25.49 -16.18
CA MET A 414 13.75 -24.81 -15.00
C MET A 414 12.64 -23.99 -14.32
N VAL A 415 12.59 -24.02 -12.99
CA VAL A 415 11.65 -23.20 -12.22
C VAL A 415 12.32 -21.87 -11.86
N HIS A 416 11.65 -20.75 -12.17
CA HIS A 416 12.12 -19.42 -11.79
C HIS A 416 11.57 -19.01 -10.42
N LEU A 417 12.46 -18.61 -9.52
CA LEU A 417 12.12 -17.95 -8.26
C LEU A 417 12.41 -16.45 -8.42
N PRO A 418 11.37 -15.60 -8.58
CA PRO A 418 11.57 -14.15 -8.67
C PRO A 418 12.24 -13.61 -7.41
N ASP A 419 13.00 -12.52 -7.58
CA ASP A 419 13.88 -11.84 -6.62
C ASP A 419 15.37 -11.99 -6.96
N ILE A 420 16.13 -10.93 -6.70
CA ILE A 420 17.58 -10.91 -6.88
C ILE A 420 18.28 -11.55 -5.68
N ASN A 421 19.03 -12.63 -5.91
CA ASN A 421 19.75 -13.35 -4.84
C ASN A 421 21.21 -13.67 -5.19
N GLY A 422 21.78 -13.08 -6.22
CA GLY A 422 23.21 -13.19 -6.52
C GLY A 422 23.71 -12.01 -7.34
N VAL A 423 25.03 -11.92 -7.47
CA VAL A 423 25.69 -10.80 -8.13
C VAL A 423 26.68 -11.30 -9.16
N TYR A 424 26.53 -10.75 -10.37
CA TYR A 424 27.43 -10.99 -11.49
C TYR A 424 28.33 -9.78 -11.71
N ARG A 425 29.64 -9.97 -11.60
CA ARG A 425 30.63 -8.89 -11.74
C ARG A 425 31.18 -8.81 -13.15
N ILE A 426 31.09 -7.62 -13.75
CA ILE A 426 31.65 -7.34 -15.07
C ILE A 426 33.07 -6.76 -14.92
N HIS A 427 34.06 -7.47 -15.45
CA HIS A 427 35.45 -7.02 -15.64
C HIS A 427 35.76 -6.79 -17.14
N GLU A 428 36.76 -5.95 -17.44
CA GLU A 428 37.31 -5.80 -18.81
C GLU A 428 37.84 -7.12 -19.39
N SER A 429 38.21 -8.08 -18.53
CA SER A 429 38.63 -9.43 -18.89
C SER A 429 37.52 -10.49 -18.78
N SER A 430 36.33 -10.15 -18.30
CA SER A 430 35.16 -11.02 -18.45
C SER A 430 34.90 -11.10 -19.96
N GLY A 431 34.70 -12.29 -20.53
CA GLY A 431 34.60 -12.52 -21.98
C GLY A 431 33.43 -11.84 -22.72
N VAL A 432 32.88 -10.77 -22.16
CA VAL A 432 31.70 -9.99 -22.57
C VAL A 432 32.09 -8.75 -23.40
N HIS A 433 33.38 -8.50 -23.70
CA HIS A 433 33.77 -7.25 -24.38
C HIS A 433 34.40 -7.35 -25.77
N VAL A 434 34.53 -8.54 -26.35
CA VAL A 434 34.88 -8.66 -27.78
C VAL A 434 34.10 -9.85 -28.36
N SER A 435 32.96 -9.59 -29.02
CA SER A 435 32.05 -10.56 -29.69
C SER A 435 30.93 -11.25 -28.87
N SER A 436 30.52 -10.74 -27.71
CA SER A 436 29.36 -11.31 -26.99
C SER A 436 28.02 -10.79 -27.51
N GLY A 437 27.17 -11.70 -27.98
CA GLY A 437 25.79 -11.47 -28.42
C GLY A 437 25.33 -12.59 -29.38
N PRO A 438 24.04 -12.62 -29.78
CA PRO A 438 23.50 -13.63 -30.70
C PRO A 438 24.04 -13.52 -32.16
N ALA A 439 25.08 -12.71 -32.38
CA ALA A 439 25.80 -12.55 -33.63
C ALA A 439 27.32 -12.81 -33.50
N GLY A 440 27.78 -13.28 -32.34
CA GLY A 440 29.19 -13.59 -32.09
C GLY A 440 29.58 -15.00 -32.52
N GLU A 441 30.85 -15.21 -32.89
CA GLU A 441 31.40 -16.52 -33.31
C GLU A 441 31.16 -17.62 -32.25
N ALA A 442 31.23 -17.27 -30.96
CA ALA A 442 30.97 -18.22 -29.88
C ALA A 442 29.50 -18.66 -29.77
N ALA A 443 28.55 -17.76 -30.06
CA ALA A 443 27.13 -18.12 -30.12
C ALA A 443 26.84 -18.99 -31.35
N GLU A 444 27.54 -18.77 -32.47
CA GLU A 444 27.42 -19.59 -33.68
C GLU A 444 27.82 -21.05 -33.43
N ILE A 445 28.81 -21.31 -32.57
CA ILE A 445 29.18 -22.69 -32.18
C ILE A 445 28.01 -23.39 -31.49
N ILE A 446 27.30 -22.71 -30.58
CA ILE A 446 26.12 -23.24 -29.90
C ILE A 446 25.00 -23.47 -30.93
N TYR A 447 24.70 -22.47 -31.75
CA TYR A 447 23.66 -22.60 -32.78
C TYR A 447 23.96 -23.74 -33.75
N ARG A 448 25.20 -23.90 -34.22
CA ARG A 448 25.59 -24.98 -35.13
C ARG A 448 25.43 -26.37 -34.48
N LYS A 449 25.79 -26.50 -33.20
CA LYS A 449 25.64 -27.74 -32.44
C LYS A 449 24.17 -28.12 -32.23
N TRP A 450 23.31 -27.14 -31.99
CA TRP A 450 21.89 -27.38 -31.65
C TRP A 450 20.93 -27.25 -32.83
N ALA A 451 21.36 -26.71 -33.97
CA ALA A 451 20.50 -26.49 -35.14
C ALA A 451 19.82 -27.76 -35.65
N SER A 452 20.49 -28.91 -35.59
CA SER A 452 19.91 -30.20 -36.01
C SER A 452 18.87 -30.74 -35.03
N GLU A 453 18.83 -30.23 -33.81
CA GLU A 453 17.93 -30.67 -32.73
C GLU A 453 16.68 -29.79 -32.61
N TRP A 454 16.65 -28.63 -33.28
CA TRP A 454 15.55 -27.68 -33.22
C TRP A 454 14.46 -27.99 -34.24
N THR A 455 13.20 -27.96 -33.79
CA THR A 455 12.07 -28.20 -34.68
C THR A 455 11.73 -26.96 -35.52
N PRO A 456 11.14 -27.12 -36.71
CA PRO A 456 10.64 -25.98 -37.49
C PRO A 456 9.69 -25.06 -36.70
N GLN A 457 8.90 -25.63 -35.79
CA GLN A 457 8.00 -24.88 -34.90
C GLN A 457 8.78 -24.02 -33.90
N GLN A 458 9.84 -24.56 -33.27
CA GLN A 458 10.69 -23.79 -32.36
C GLN A 458 11.38 -22.63 -33.10
N ILE A 459 11.89 -22.88 -34.30
CA ILE A 459 12.50 -21.85 -35.16
C ILE A 459 11.47 -20.77 -35.51
N SER A 460 10.25 -21.16 -35.87
CA SER A 460 9.17 -20.22 -36.17
C SER A 460 8.80 -19.35 -34.96
N LEU A 461 8.73 -19.91 -33.76
CA LEU A 461 8.46 -19.17 -32.51
C LEU A 461 9.59 -18.19 -32.15
N ILE A 462 10.85 -18.57 -32.38
CA ILE A 462 11.99 -17.65 -32.24
C ILE A 462 11.82 -16.47 -33.21
N MET A 463 11.52 -16.75 -34.48
CA MET A 463 11.32 -15.70 -35.50
C MET A 463 10.13 -14.80 -35.20
N GLN A 464 8.99 -15.36 -34.77
CA GLN A 464 7.81 -14.59 -34.41
C GLN A 464 8.10 -13.57 -33.31
N ARG A 465 8.91 -13.95 -32.31
CA ARG A 465 9.32 -13.03 -31.23
C ARG A 465 10.21 -11.89 -31.74
N VAL A 466 11.09 -12.17 -32.69
CA VAL A 466 11.91 -11.13 -33.33
C VAL A 466 11.01 -10.14 -34.08
N TRP A 467 9.96 -10.62 -34.75
CA TRP A 467 8.97 -9.74 -35.41
C TRP A 467 8.18 -8.90 -34.41
N SER A 468 7.69 -9.48 -33.32
CA SER A 468 6.95 -8.75 -32.27
C SER A 468 7.81 -7.76 -31.48
N TYR A 469 9.14 -7.92 -31.47
CA TYR A 469 10.05 -6.99 -30.81
C TYR A 469 10.01 -5.57 -31.42
N GLN A 470 9.81 -5.45 -32.74
CA GLN A 470 9.71 -4.14 -33.41
C GLN A 470 8.48 -3.35 -32.96
N GLU A 471 7.35 -4.04 -32.73
CA GLU A 471 6.13 -3.43 -32.19
C GLU A 471 6.31 -3.04 -30.71
N LEU A 472 7.01 -3.88 -29.93
CA LEU A 472 7.34 -3.61 -28.53
C LEU A 472 8.29 -2.40 -28.38
N GLU A 473 9.29 -2.23 -29.26
CA GLU A 473 10.15 -1.04 -29.27
C GLU A 473 9.36 0.24 -29.57
N GLY A 474 8.41 0.17 -30.52
CA GLY A 474 7.49 1.28 -30.79
C GLY A 474 6.64 1.64 -29.56
N SER A 475 6.11 0.64 -28.88
CA SER A 475 5.34 0.83 -27.64
C SER A 475 6.18 1.37 -26.48
N LEU A 476 7.43 0.90 -26.33
CA LEU A 476 8.38 1.40 -25.34
C LEU A 476 8.75 2.87 -25.61
N ALA A 477 9.00 3.23 -26.87
CA ALA A 477 9.29 4.60 -27.27
C ALA A 477 8.10 5.53 -26.98
N HIS A 478 6.88 5.06 -27.26
CA HIS A 478 5.65 5.79 -26.93
C HIS A 478 5.49 5.99 -25.41
N THR A 479 5.68 4.92 -24.64
CA THR A 479 5.58 4.94 -23.17
C THR A 479 6.65 5.84 -22.54
N ARG A 480 7.88 5.83 -23.06
CA ARG A 480 8.94 6.77 -22.65
C ARG A 480 8.56 8.22 -22.96
N GLY A 481 7.93 8.48 -24.11
CA GLY A 481 7.40 9.80 -24.44
C GLY A 481 6.33 10.28 -23.45
N GLN A 482 5.41 9.39 -23.07
CA GLN A 482 4.38 9.68 -22.05
C GLN A 482 4.99 9.91 -20.67
N LEU A 483 5.99 9.12 -20.29
CA LEU A 483 6.70 9.30 -19.02
C LEU A 483 7.37 10.68 -18.95
N LEU A 484 8.05 11.10 -20.02
CA LEU A 484 8.68 12.41 -20.11
C LEU A 484 7.65 13.55 -20.04
N SER A 485 6.50 13.42 -20.70
CA SER A 485 5.43 14.44 -20.61
C SER A 485 4.83 14.51 -19.20
N THR A 486 4.64 13.36 -18.56
CA THR A 486 4.14 13.28 -17.18
C THR A 486 5.13 13.88 -16.20
N GLN A 487 6.43 13.64 -16.39
CA GLN A 487 7.51 14.25 -15.59
C GLN A 487 7.51 15.78 -15.74
N ALA A 488 7.28 16.30 -16.95
CA ALA A 488 7.19 17.73 -17.20
C ALA A 488 5.97 18.35 -16.51
N THR A 489 4.79 17.71 -16.61
CA THR A 489 3.57 18.14 -15.92
C THR A 489 3.72 18.10 -14.40
N LEU A 490 4.36 17.06 -13.85
CA LEU A 490 4.64 16.96 -12.42
C LEU A 490 5.54 18.11 -11.95
N THR A 491 6.54 18.46 -12.75
CA THR A 491 7.46 19.56 -12.45
C THR A 491 6.72 20.91 -12.46
N ALA A 492 5.86 21.14 -13.46
CA ALA A 492 5.03 22.34 -13.54
C ALA A 492 4.05 22.43 -12.34
N THR A 493 3.43 21.30 -11.96
CA THR A 493 2.49 21.24 -10.83
C THR A 493 3.19 21.54 -9.50
N LYS A 494 4.42 21.02 -9.31
CA LYS A 494 5.25 21.35 -8.12
C LYS A 494 5.59 22.84 -8.05
N ALA A 495 5.86 23.48 -9.18
CA ALA A 495 6.12 24.92 -9.23
C ALA A 495 4.87 25.73 -8.81
N THR A 496 3.69 25.35 -9.31
CA THR A 496 2.42 25.97 -8.91
C THR A 496 2.11 25.75 -7.43
N LEU A 497 2.30 24.55 -6.91
CA LEU A 497 2.08 24.26 -5.48
C LEU A 497 2.97 25.16 -4.59
N THR A 498 4.22 25.36 -4.98
CA THR A 498 5.17 26.21 -4.25
C THR A 498 4.72 27.67 -4.24
N SER A 499 4.20 28.19 -5.37
CA SER A 499 3.69 29.57 -5.44
C SER A 499 2.41 29.77 -4.62
N THR A 500 1.51 28.78 -4.62
CA THR A 500 0.30 28.79 -3.78
C THR A 500 0.66 28.74 -2.29
N GLN A 501 1.62 27.90 -1.88
CA GLN A 501 2.07 27.81 -0.49
C GLN A 501 2.69 29.12 0.01
N THR A 502 3.44 29.81 -0.86
CA THR A 502 4.02 31.12 -0.56
C THR A 502 2.92 32.17 -0.34
N THR A 503 1.88 32.15 -1.19
CA THR A 503 0.72 33.03 -1.08
C THR A 503 -0.10 32.75 0.18
N LEU A 504 -0.24 31.47 0.57
CA LEU A 504 -0.93 31.10 1.81
C LEU A 504 -0.17 31.60 3.06
N THR A 505 1.15 31.49 3.05
CA THR A 505 1.97 31.95 4.17
C THR A 505 1.90 33.47 4.34
N SER A 506 1.88 34.22 3.23
CA SER A 506 1.75 35.68 3.28
C SER A 506 0.36 36.15 3.73
N THR A 507 -0.71 35.46 3.32
CA THR A 507 -2.07 35.76 3.79
C THR A 507 -2.25 35.42 5.27
N GLN A 508 -1.71 34.30 5.75
CA GLN A 508 -1.70 33.95 7.17
C GLN A 508 -0.95 34.99 8.03
N THR A 509 0.19 35.47 7.54
CA THR A 509 0.96 36.52 8.24
C THR A 509 0.17 37.84 8.31
N THR A 510 -0.50 38.19 7.21
CA THR A 510 -1.38 39.37 7.16
C THR A 510 -2.54 39.23 8.14
N LEU A 511 -3.19 38.07 8.17
CA LEU A 511 -4.29 37.77 9.08
C LEU A 511 -3.88 37.89 10.55
N ALA A 512 -2.73 37.34 10.93
CA ALA A 512 -2.18 37.45 12.28
C ALA A 512 -1.91 38.93 12.66
N SER A 513 -1.38 39.72 11.74
CA SER A 513 -1.15 41.16 11.99
C SER A 513 -2.45 41.95 12.15
N THR A 514 -3.48 41.64 11.36
CA THR A 514 -4.80 42.28 11.48
C THR A 514 -5.50 41.89 12.77
N GLN A 515 -5.38 40.63 13.22
CA GLN A 515 -5.95 40.19 14.50
C GLN A 515 -5.28 40.91 15.67
N ALA A 516 -3.96 41.02 15.68
CA ALA A 516 -3.23 41.76 16.72
C ALA A 516 -3.63 43.25 16.77
N ALA A 517 -3.90 43.87 15.61
CA ALA A 517 -4.41 45.23 15.54
C ALA A 517 -5.85 45.36 16.09
N LEU A 518 -6.69 44.35 15.85
CA LEU A 518 -8.06 44.29 16.36
C LEU A 518 -8.05 44.20 17.90
N ASP A 519 -7.28 43.27 18.46
CA ASP A 519 -7.12 43.09 19.90
C ASP A 519 -6.58 44.35 20.59
N HIS A 520 -5.68 45.08 19.90
CA HIS A 520 -5.17 46.36 20.40
C HIS A 520 -6.26 47.45 20.44
N ASN A 521 -7.08 47.54 19.39
CA ASN A 521 -8.20 48.49 19.35
C ASN A 521 -9.26 48.18 20.42
N GLU A 522 -9.57 46.90 20.66
CA GLU A 522 -10.49 46.50 21.73
C GLU A 522 -9.98 46.92 23.11
N LYS A 523 -8.67 46.76 23.37
CA LYS A 523 -8.05 47.24 24.63
C LYS A 523 -8.14 48.75 24.78
N LEU A 524 -7.87 49.52 23.72
CA LEU A 524 -8.00 50.97 23.74
C LEU A 524 -9.45 51.39 24.00
N GLN A 525 -10.43 50.70 23.41
CA GLN A 525 -11.85 50.98 23.61
C GLN A 525 -12.28 50.68 25.05
N MET A 526 -11.81 49.58 25.65
CA MET A 526 -12.05 49.28 27.07
C MET A 526 -11.46 50.37 27.99
N GLN A 527 -10.22 50.81 27.73
CA GLN A 527 -9.59 51.89 28.48
C GLN A 527 -10.37 53.21 28.37
N ALA A 528 -10.80 53.57 27.16
CA ALA A 528 -11.62 54.76 26.93
C ALA A 528 -12.95 54.69 27.69
N ASN A 529 -13.61 53.53 27.68
CA ASN A 529 -14.87 53.32 28.40
C ASN A 529 -14.70 53.41 29.93
N GLN A 530 -13.60 52.88 30.48
CA GLN A 530 -13.28 53.01 31.91
C GLN A 530 -13.05 54.48 32.29
N LEU A 531 -12.28 55.21 31.48
CA LEU A 531 -11.97 56.62 31.73
C LEU A 531 -13.23 57.50 31.64
N MET A 532 -14.10 57.20 30.68
CA MET A 532 -15.39 57.87 30.51
C MET A 532 -16.33 57.57 31.68
N SER A 533 -16.38 56.32 32.17
CA SER A 533 -17.19 55.95 33.34
C SER A 533 -16.71 56.65 34.61
N SER A 534 -15.40 56.72 34.84
CA SER A 534 -14.81 57.46 35.95
C SER A 534 -15.15 58.97 35.88
N LYS A 535 -15.11 59.56 34.68
CA LYS A 535 -15.47 60.97 34.49
C LYS A 535 -16.97 61.23 34.71
N ILE A 536 -17.82 60.28 34.31
CA ILE A 536 -19.27 60.35 34.58
C ILE A 536 -19.53 60.30 36.09
N GLU A 537 -18.86 59.42 36.84
CA GLU A 537 -19.00 59.37 38.31
C GLU A 537 -18.55 60.68 38.96
N GLU A 538 -17.41 61.23 38.55
CA GLU A 538 -16.89 62.52 39.05
C GLU A 538 -17.89 63.65 38.80
N LEU A 539 -18.38 63.78 37.56
CA LEU A 539 -19.35 64.81 37.17
C LEU A 539 -20.70 64.63 37.88
N THR A 540 -21.15 63.39 38.08
CA THR A 540 -22.37 63.09 38.82
C THR A 540 -22.24 63.50 40.29
N GLY A 541 -21.06 63.28 40.88
CA GLY A 541 -20.73 63.76 42.23
C GLY A 541 -20.72 65.29 42.34
N HIS A 542 -20.20 65.99 41.33
CA HIS A 542 -20.23 67.45 41.26
C HIS A 542 -21.66 68.00 41.11
N LEU A 543 -22.47 67.43 40.22
CA LEU A 543 -23.87 67.78 40.04
C LEU A 543 -24.69 67.59 41.33
N LYS A 544 -24.40 66.54 42.10
CA LYS A 544 -25.09 66.28 43.37
C LYS A 544 -24.74 67.34 44.42
N ARG A 545 -23.49 67.81 44.47
CA ARG A 545 -23.07 68.93 45.34
C ARG A 545 -23.71 70.26 44.91
N GLU A 546 -23.67 70.59 43.62
CA GLU A 546 -24.31 71.82 43.13
C GLU A 546 -25.83 71.81 43.34
N ALA A 547 -26.49 70.66 43.21
CA ALA A 547 -27.91 70.53 43.50
C ALA A 547 -28.22 70.78 44.99
N GLN A 548 -27.37 70.28 45.91
CA GLN A 548 -27.48 70.54 47.35
C GLN A 548 -27.25 72.02 47.68
N ASP A 549 -26.24 72.66 47.07
CA ASP A 549 -25.96 74.08 47.25
C ASP A 549 -27.09 74.96 46.69
N ARG A 550 -27.65 74.57 45.54
CA ARG A 550 -28.79 75.25 44.90
C ARG A 550 -30.06 75.12 45.74
N ASP A 551 -30.34 73.96 46.32
CA ASP A 551 -31.49 73.76 47.22
C ASP A 551 -31.32 74.53 48.54
N ALA A 552 -30.10 74.65 49.05
CA ALA A 552 -29.78 75.52 50.19
C ALA A 552 -30.01 77.01 49.84
N LEU A 553 -29.60 77.44 48.64
CA LEU A 553 -29.85 78.78 48.10
C LEU A 553 -31.34 79.08 47.88
N PHE A 554 -32.12 78.14 47.34
CA PHE A 554 -33.57 78.29 47.14
C PHE A 554 -34.35 78.40 48.45
N ARG A 555 -33.85 77.78 49.54
CA ARG A 555 -34.46 77.88 50.88
C ARG A 555 -34.04 79.15 51.62
N SER A 556 -32.98 79.83 51.20
CA SER A 556 -32.51 81.09 51.80
C SER A 556 -33.52 82.24 51.65
N ARG A 557 -33.57 83.14 52.64
CA ARG A 557 -34.52 84.28 52.68
C ARG A 557 -34.25 85.32 51.59
N SER A 558 -33.00 85.50 51.17
CA SER A 558 -32.60 86.49 50.15
C SER A 558 -33.08 86.11 48.73
N TRP A 559 -33.13 84.82 48.40
CA TRP A 559 -33.51 84.35 47.06
C TRP A 559 -35.02 84.41 46.77
N ARG A 560 -35.88 84.49 47.80
CA ARG A 560 -37.34 84.63 47.61
C ARG A 560 -37.77 86.08 47.35
N VAL A 561 -37.03 87.06 47.86
CA VAL A 561 -37.39 88.49 47.81
C VAL A 561 -37.03 89.15 46.46
N THR A 562 -36.00 88.65 45.75
CA THR A 562 -35.50 89.26 44.49
C THR A 562 -36.12 88.69 43.21
N ARG A 563 -37.28 88.01 43.31
CA ARG A 563 -37.91 87.29 42.18
C ARG A 563 -38.43 88.21 41.04
N PRO A 564 -38.99 89.42 41.29
CA PRO A 564 -39.45 90.32 40.23
C PRO A 564 -38.31 90.93 39.41
N LEU A 565 -37.18 91.24 40.06
CA LEU A 565 -36.01 91.88 39.44
C LEU A 565 -35.21 90.96 38.50
N ARG A 566 -35.44 89.64 38.55
CA ARG A 566 -34.73 88.66 37.73
C ARG A 566 -35.45 88.30 36.43
N TRP A 567 -36.75 88.59 36.32
CA TRP A 567 -37.49 88.43 35.07
C TRP A 567 -37.06 89.48 34.03
N SER A 568 -36.86 90.73 34.47
CA SER A 568 -36.39 91.84 33.64
C SER A 568 -34.92 91.69 33.18
N ALA A 569 -34.07 91.02 33.96
CA ALA A 569 -32.66 90.79 33.60
C ALA A 569 -32.45 89.67 32.55
N ASN A 570 -33.41 88.74 32.41
CA ASN A 570 -33.30 87.62 31.47
C ASN A 570 -33.76 87.96 30.04
N VAL A 571 -34.47 89.07 29.84
CA VAL A 571 -34.84 89.56 28.50
C VAL A 571 -33.68 90.28 27.79
N MET A 572 -32.68 90.80 28.53
CA MET A 572 -31.51 91.49 27.95
C MET A 572 -30.27 90.60 27.69
N ARG A 573 -30.30 89.29 28.00
CA ARG A 573 -29.14 88.38 27.85
C ARG A 573 -29.21 87.43 26.64
N ALA A 574 -30.13 87.66 25.71
CA ALA A 574 -30.16 86.96 24.42
C ALA A 574 -29.43 87.79 23.35
N SER A 575 -28.09 87.76 23.33
CA SER A 575 -27.29 88.14 22.16
C SER A 575 -25.99 87.33 22.07
N PRO A 576 -25.44 87.10 20.85
CA PRO A 576 -24.56 85.98 20.54
C PRO A 576 -23.07 86.18 20.88
N ALA A 577 -22.73 87.06 21.83
CA ALA A 577 -21.35 87.47 22.12
C ALA A 577 -20.69 86.74 23.32
N GLY A 578 -21.41 85.82 23.99
CA GLY A 578 -20.93 85.16 25.22
C GLY A 578 -20.10 83.89 25.02
N TRP A 579 -19.97 83.37 23.80
CA TRP A 579 -19.33 82.08 23.55
C TRP A 579 -17.80 82.15 23.35
N LEU A 580 -17.25 83.35 23.09
CA LEU A 580 -15.84 83.55 22.75
C LEU A 580 -14.90 83.83 23.93
N ALA A 581 -15.39 83.90 25.17
CA ALA A 581 -14.58 84.34 26.32
C ALA A 581 -14.14 83.21 27.29
N ARG A 582 -14.30 81.92 26.96
CA ARG A 582 -14.07 80.84 27.95
C ARG A 582 -13.09 79.74 27.59
N ARG A 583 -12.27 79.88 26.54
CA ARG A 583 -11.23 78.88 26.25
C ARG A 583 -9.82 79.43 26.04
N ILE A 584 -9.51 80.55 26.70
CA ILE A 584 -8.13 81.01 26.92
C ILE A 584 -7.85 80.97 28.43
N ARG A 585 -7.25 79.86 28.90
CA ARG A 585 -6.38 79.75 30.09
C ARG A 585 -5.76 78.34 30.08
N GLN A 586 -4.46 78.29 29.80
CA GLN A 586 -3.53 77.14 29.90
C GLN A 586 -3.24 76.83 31.42
N PRO A 587 -2.21 76.04 31.87
CA PRO A 587 -1.19 75.18 31.20
C PRO A 587 -0.78 73.84 31.93
N SER A 588 0.02 73.04 31.19
CA SER A 588 1.23 72.23 31.54
C SER A 588 1.31 71.17 32.68
N SER A 589 1.66 69.93 32.28
CA SER A 589 2.77 69.07 32.78
C SER A 589 2.76 67.78 31.92
N GLY A 590 3.80 67.26 31.24
CA GLY A 590 5.23 67.27 31.45
C GLY A 590 5.67 65.87 31.91
N GLU A 591 6.03 64.96 30.98
CA GLU A 591 7.11 63.94 31.11
C GLU A 591 7.20 62.95 29.91
N ASN A 592 8.42 62.85 29.36
CA ASN A 592 9.09 61.77 28.61
C ASN A 592 8.43 61.10 27.36
N ILE A 593 8.85 61.56 26.17
CA ILE A 593 8.80 60.81 24.90
C ILE A 593 10.23 60.43 24.52
N ASN A 594 10.54 59.13 24.47
CA ASN A 594 11.84 58.62 24.04
C ASN A 594 11.70 57.32 23.24
N VAL A 595 11.06 57.37 22.06
CA VAL A 595 11.20 56.39 20.96
C VAL A 595 10.88 57.08 19.62
N GLN A 596 11.74 57.97 19.13
CA GLN A 596 11.63 58.51 17.76
C GLN A 596 13.01 58.97 17.25
N PHE A 597 13.94 58.04 17.00
CA PHE A 597 15.22 58.40 16.37
C PHE A 597 15.76 57.45 15.28
N SER A 598 15.04 56.40 14.88
CA SER A 598 15.52 55.48 13.82
C SER A 598 15.00 55.80 12.40
N LEU A 599 13.80 56.39 12.27
CA LEU A 599 13.17 56.60 10.95
C LEU A 599 13.63 57.89 10.27
N LEU A 600 13.77 59.00 11.01
CA LEU A 600 14.12 60.30 10.40
C LEU A 600 15.56 60.33 9.83
N GLU A 601 16.50 59.59 10.41
CA GLU A 601 17.89 59.56 9.95
C GLU A 601 18.06 58.77 8.64
N MET A 602 17.24 57.73 8.47
CA MET A 602 17.19 56.90 7.27
C MET A 602 16.58 57.67 6.09
N TYR A 603 15.51 58.43 6.31
CA TYR A 603 14.93 59.32 5.31
C TYR A 603 15.87 60.46 4.92
N ARG A 604 16.63 61.02 5.88
CA ARG A 604 17.62 62.07 5.59
C ARG A 604 18.77 61.56 4.72
N LYS A 605 19.31 60.38 5.01
CA LYS A 605 20.39 59.76 4.21
C LYS A 605 19.94 59.43 2.79
N ALA A 606 18.74 58.84 2.64
CA ALA A 606 18.16 58.54 1.33
C ALA A 606 17.91 59.81 0.49
N TYR A 607 17.40 60.88 1.12
CA TYR A 607 17.17 62.17 0.46
C TYR A 607 18.49 62.84 0.03
N THR A 608 19.51 62.84 0.89
CA THR A 608 20.83 63.41 0.52
C THR A 608 21.55 62.63 -0.58
N TYR A 609 21.39 61.30 -0.63
CA TYR A 609 21.99 60.46 -1.67
C TYR A 609 21.26 60.62 -3.00
N TRP A 610 19.92 60.64 -2.98
CA TRP A 610 19.07 60.93 -4.14
C TRP A 610 19.40 62.26 -4.79
N ARG A 611 19.57 63.31 -3.97
CA ARG A 611 19.90 64.66 -4.43
C ARG A 611 21.32 64.77 -5.03
N LYS A 612 22.25 63.89 -4.63
CA LYS A 612 23.65 63.91 -5.09
C LYS A 612 23.94 62.98 -6.27
N TYR A 613 23.20 61.88 -6.43
CA TYR A 613 23.49 60.84 -7.42
C TYR A 613 22.31 60.50 -8.35
N GLY A 614 21.15 61.13 -8.18
CA GLY A 614 19.95 60.93 -9.01
C GLY A 614 19.14 59.68 -8.66
N PHE A 615 17.86 59.67 -9.06
CA PHE A 615 16.88 58.63 -8.74
C PHE A 615 17.28 57.24 -9.27
N THR A 616 17.90 57.21 -10.45
CA THR A 616 18.35 55.98 -11.10
C THR A 616 19.42 55.27 -10.27
N ALA A 617 20.41 56.01 -9.71
CA ALA A 617 21.47 55.42 -8.90
C ALA A 617 21.01 54.92 -7.53
N LEU A 618 19.96 55.54 -6.95
CA LEU A 618 19.33 55.07 -5.71
C LEU A 618 18.62 53.72 -5.94
N ILE A 619 17.94 53.57 -7.09
CA ILE A 619 17.29 52.32 -7.48
C ILE A 619 18.33 51.25 -7.79
N THR A 620 19.42 51.57 -8.49
CA THR A 620 20.47 50.58 -8.82
C THR A 620 21.17 50.07 -7.56
N ARG A 621 21.46 50.94 -6.57
CA ARG A 621 22.04 50.53 -5.29
C ARG A 621 21.05 49.71 -4.46
N SER A 622 19.78 50.11 -4.38
CA SER A 622 18.75 49.35 -3.67
C SER A 622 18.49 47.99 -4.32
N ARG A 623 18.54 47.92 -5.66
CA ARG A 623 18.49 46.65 -6.41
C ARG A 623 19.73 45.80 -6.14
N ALA A 624 20.94 46.36 -6.13
CA ALA A 624 22.16 45.60 -5.85
C ALA A 624 22.18 45.05 -4.42
N GLU A 625 21.62 45.77 -3.46
CA GLU A 625 21.54 45.35 -2.05
C GLU A 625 20.43 44.31 -1.81
N ILE A 626 19.34 44.36 -2.59
CA ILE A 626 18.31 43.31 -2.65
C ILE A 626 18.83 42.08 -3.39
N VAL A 627 19.50 42.23 -4.53
CA VAL A 627 20.10 41.13 -5.32
C VAL A 627 21.19 40.43 -4.51
N ARG A 628 22.04 41.18 -3.80
CA ARG A 628 23.05 40.59 -2.90
C ARG A 628 22.45 39.87 -1.69
N LYS A 629 21.29 40.32 -1.18
CA LYS A 629 20.52 39.58 -0.15
C LYS A 629 19.80 38.34 -0.71
N VAL A 630 19.46 38.35 -2.00
CA VAL A 630 18.81 37.23 -2.71
C VAL A 630 19.83 36.20 -3.21
N GLU A 631 21.06 36.61 -3.55
CA GLU A 631 22.17 35.73 -3.98
C GLU A 631 22.88 35.03 -2.81
N GLN A 632 22.77 35.54 -1.57
CA GLN A 632 23.28 34.88 -0.37
C GLN A 632 22.30 33.87 0.25
N SER A 633 21.07 33.79 -0.25
CA SER A 633 20.15 32.69 0.03
C SER A 633 20.35 31.59 -1.01
N THR A 634 21.32 30.71 -0.77
CA THR A 634 21.31 29.37 -1.39
C THR A 634 20.04 28.67 -0.91
N VAL A 635 19.02 28.65 -1.77
CA VAL A 635 17.83 27.85 -1.56
C VAL A 635 18.25 26.39 -1.71
N SER A 636 18.73 25.80 -0.63
CA SER A 636 18.68 24.36 -0.44
C SER A 636 17.20 23.98 -0.51
N ILE A 637 16.80 23.32 -1.58
CA ILE A 637 15.46 22.74 -1.70
C ILE A 637 15.30 21.80 -0.49
N PRO A 638 14.43 22.12 0.48
CA PRO A 638 14.18 21.21 1.58
C PRO A 638 13.60 19.94 0.96
N PHE A 639 14.21 18.79 1.22
CA PHE A 639 13.56 17.52 0.95
C PHE A 639 12.35 17.47 1.89
N ILE A 640 11.18 17.80 1.38
CA ILE A 640 9.93 17.73 2.12
C ILE A 640 9.70 16.25 2.39
N GLN A 641 10.03 15.78 3.59
CA GLN A 641 9.60 14.46 4.02
C GLN A 641 8.07 14.45 4.04
N PRO A 642 7.43 13.46 3.40
CA PRO A 642 5.98 13.33 3.50
C PRO A 642 5.59 13.12 4.97
N PRO A 643 4.42 13.63 5.42
CA PRO A 643 3.98 13.54 6.81
C PRO A 643 3.99 12.08 7.30
N ARG A 644 4.27 11.81 8.59
CA ARG A 644 4.52 10.43 9.08
C ARG A 644 3.39 9.42 8.86
N SER A 645 2.17 9.89 8.62
CA SER A 645 1.02 9.07 8.22
C SER A 645 0.95 8.77 6.71
N ALA A 646 1.94 9.19 5.93
CA ALA A 646 1.97 9.01 4.50
C ALA A 646 2.24 7.53 4.19
N GLN A 647 1.16 6.81 3.98
CA GLN A 647 1.17 5.55 3.26
C GLN A 647 1.91 5.77 1.92
N SER A 648 2.68 4.77 1.49
CA SER A 648 3.28 4.82 0.15
C SER A 648 2.17 5.04 -0.88
N PRO A 649 2.41 5.73 -2.02
CA PRO A 649 1.39 5.88 -3.04
C PRO A 649 0.74 4.55 -3.45
N SER A 650 1.52 3.47 -3.44
CA SER A 650 1.02 2.09 -3.61
C SER A 650 0.12 1.61 -2.47
N LYS A 651 0.43 1.87 -1.20
CA LYS A 651 -0.42 1.52 -0.05
C LYS A 651 -1.68 2.39 0.01
N VAL A 652 -1.59 3.68 -0.29
CA VAL A 652 -2.77 4.58 -0.37
C VAL A 652 -3.74 4.04 -1.41
N THR A 653 -3.25 3.76 -2.61
CA THR A 653 -4.11 3.24 -3.70
C THR A 653 -4.59 1.82 -3.40
N GLN A 654 -3.74 0.93 -2.88
CA GLN A 654 -4.13 -0.44 -2.54
C GLN A 654 -5.17 -0.47 -1.40
N SER A 655 -5.06 0.40 -0.39
CA SER A 655 -6.07 0.51 0.67
C SER A 655 -7.41 1.07 0.15
N ARG A 656 -7.38 1.97 -0.85
CA ARG A 656 -8.60 2.54 -1.44
C ARG A 656 -9.27 1.59 -2.44
N PHE A 657 -8.50 0.72 -3.08
CA PHE A 657 -8.94 -0.20 -4.14
C PHE A 657 -8.63 -1.66 -3.80
N GLU A 658 -8.83 -2.04 -2.54
CA GLU A 658 -8.50 -3.37 -2.03
C GLU A 658 -9.19 -4.49 -2.83
N ALA A 659 -10.44 -4.26 -3.26
CA ALA A 659 -11.20 -5.18 -4.11
C ALA A 659 -10.54 -5.50 -5.46
N LEU A 660 -9.63 -4.64 -5.95
CA LEU A 660 -8.90 -4.84 -7.21
C LEU A 660 -7.61 -5.66 -7.05
N THR A 661 -7.29 -6.09 -5.83
CA THR A 661 -6.12 -6.92 -5.55
C THR A 661 -6.13 -8.15 -6.47
N PRO A 662 -5.04 -8.46 -7.18
CA PRO A 662 -4.98 -9.60 -8.11
C PRO A 662 -5.36 -10.93 -7.46
N LEU A 663 -6.02 -11.80 -8.22
CA LEU A 663 -6.31 -13.17 -7.83
C LEU A 663 -5.01 -13.99 -7.86
N PRO A 664 -4.51 -14.55 -6.74
CA PRO A 664 -3.27 -15.32 -6.78
C PRO A 664 -3.49 -16.60 -7.60
N THR A 665 -2.77 -16.78 -8.71
CA THR A 665 -2.96 -17.91 -9.63
C THR A 665 -1.65 -18.64 -9.96
N TYR A 666 -1.76 -19.90 -10.40
CA TYR A 666 -0.64 -20.63 -11.03
C TYR A 666 -1.15 -21.54 -12.15
N LEU A 667 -0.32 -21.74 -13.18
CA LEU A 667 -0.67 -22.50 -14.37
C LEU A 667 -0.42 -24.02 -14.17
N LEU A 668 -1.41 -24.84 -14.53
CA LEU A 668 -1.31 -26.30 -14.61
C LEU A 668 -1.02 -26.74 -16.05
N ALA A 669 0.03 -27.54 -16.23
CA ALA A 669 0.53 -27.95 -17.55
C ALA A 669 -0.37 -28.94 -18.32
N ALA A 670 -1.33 -29.61 -17.66
CA ALA A 670 -2.30 -30.50 -18.30
C ALA A 670 -3.59 -30.61 -17.46
N PRO A 671 -4.73 -30.06 -17.92
CA PRO A 671 -6.02 -30.31 -17.28
C PRO A 671 -6.47 -31.77 -17.51
N GLN A 672 -7.17 -32.36 -16.54
CA GLN A 672 -7.77 -33.69 -16.67
C GLN A 672 -9.17 -33.61 -17.31
N HIS A 673 -9.91 -32.55 -17.00
CA HIS A 673 -11.19 -32.18 -17.60
C HIS A 673 -11.16 -30.68 -17.95
N GLN A 674 -11.96 -30.24 -18.93
CA GLN A 674 -12.18 -28.82 -19.20
C GLN A 674 -12.91 -28.19 -18.01
N ARG A 675 -12.64 -26.93 -17.68
CA ARG A 675 -13.21 -26.27 -16.49
C ARG A 675 -13.71 -24.86 -16.82
N ILE A 676 -14.77 -24.46 -16.13
CA ILE A 676 -15.32 -23.10 -16.12
C ILE A 676 -15.26 -22.58 -14.69
N SER A 677 -14.68 -21.40 -14.49
CA SER A 677 -14.51 -20.77 -13.18
C SER A 677 -15.38 -19.51 -13.05
N VAL A 678 -16.32 -19.50 -12.11
CA VAL A 678 -17.07 -18.31 -11.71
C VAL A 678 -16.32 -17.59 -10.59
N VAL A 679 -15.93 -16.34 -10.81
CA VAL A 679 -15.30 -15.46 -9.81
C VAL A 679 -16.32 -14.43 -9.33
N THR A 680 -16.63 -14.47 -8.04
CA THR A 680 -17.60 -13.58 -7.40
C THR A 680 -17.18 -13.21 -5.99
N ASP A 681 -17.86 -12.24 -5.38
CA ASP A 681 -17.56 -11.85 -3.99
C ASP A 681 -18.04 -12.93 -3.02
N SER A 682 -19.31 -13.34 -3.16
CA SER A 682 -20.02 -14.20 -2.21
C SER A 682 -21.11 -15.02 -2.90
N ILE A 683 -21.39 -16.21 -2.36
CA ILE A 683 -22.57 -17.03 -2.69
C ILE A 683 -23.46 -17.31 -1.46
N ALA A 684 -23.44 -16.46 -0.43
CA ALA A 684 -24.34 -16.60 0.70
C ALA A 684 -25.81 -16.41 0.28
N ARG A 685 -26.77 -16.92 1.08
CA ARG A 685 -28.21 -16.86 0.76
C ARG A 685 -28.71 -15.46 0.41
N GLY A 686 -28.14 -14.41 1.03
CA GLY A 686 -28.46 -13.00 0.76
C GLY A 686 -27.81 -12.40 -0.50
N SER A 687 -26.86 -13.09 -1.12
CA SER A 687 -26.03 -12.65 -2.26
C SER A 687 -26.41 -13.35 -3.58
N LEU A 688 -27.21 -14.42 -3.51
CA LEU A 688 -27.68 -15.18 -4.67
C LEU A 688 -28.77 -14.45 -5.49
N PHE A 689 -29.23 -13.29 -5.02
CA PHE A 689 -30.19 -12.46 -5.75
C PHE A 689 -29.51 -11.70 -6.89
N GLY A 690 -30.05 -11.81 -8.10
CA GLY A 690 -29.57 -11.07 -9.27
C GLY A 690 -28.31 -11.68 -9.89
N GLY A 691 -27.27 -10.87 -10.08
CA GLY A 691 -26.14 -11.18 -10.95
C GLY A 691 -25.36 -12.46 -10.66
N VAL A 692 -25.16 -12.81 -9.38
CA VAL A 692 -24.45 -14.03 -8.98
C VAL A 692 -25.26 -15.27 -9.35
N GLY A 693 -26.58 -15.26 -9.11
CA GLY A 693 -27.47 -16.35 -9.49
C GLY A 693 -27.50 -16.55 -11.01
N THR A 694 -27.61 -15.46 -11.77
CA THR A 694 -27.54 -15.50 -13.23
C THR A 694 -26.19 -16.05 -13.73
N ALA A 695 -25.09 -15.70 -13.08
CA ALA A 695 -23.77 -16.24 -13.42
C ALA A 695 -23.67 -17.74 -13.19
N LEU A 696 -24.21 -18.24 -12.07
CA LEU A 696 -24.24 -19.67 -11.77
C LEU A 696 -25.10 -20.44 -12.78
N ILE A 697 -26.27 -19.91 -13.16
CA ILE A 697 -27.15 -20.50 -14.18
C ILE A 697 -26.41 -20.57 -15.52
N PHE A 698 -25.87 -19.45 -15.99
CA PHE A 698 -25.14 -19.39 -17.25
C PHE A 698 -23.92 -20.33 -17.26
N ALA A 699 -23.13 -20.31 -16.18
CA ALA A 699 -21.94 -21.16 -16.06
C ALA A 699 -22.30 -22.65 -16.04
N THR A 700 -23.41 -23.02 -15.41
CA THR A 700 -23.89 -24.41 -15.37
C THR A 700 -24.33 -24.88 -16.75
N LEU A 701 -25.13 -24.07 -17.46
CA LEU A 701 -25.58 -24.40 -18.81
C LEU A 701 -24.41 -24.49 -19.80
N LEU A 702 -23.44 -23.58 -19.69
CA LEU A 702 -22.23 -23.61 -20.51
C LEU A 702 -21.33 -24.82 -20.15
N ALA A 703 -21.20 -25.15 -18.87
CA ALA A 703 -20.43 -26.31 -18.41
C ALA A 703 -21.02 -27.62 -18.95
N ASN A 704 -22.33 -27.80 -18.85
CA ASN A 704 -23.03 -28.96 -19.43
C ASN A 704 -22.82 -29.03 -20.95
N LYS A 705 -22.91 -27.90 -21.65
CA LYS A 705 -22.69 -27.87 -23.10
C LYS A 705 -21.29 -28.33 -23.49
N LEU A 706 -20.27 -27.92 -22.72
CA LEU A 706 -18.86 -28.20 -23.00
C LEU A 706 -18.37 -29.51 -22.37
N GLY A 707 -19.19 -30.21 -21.58
CA GLY A 707 -18.74 -31.35 -20.77
C GLY A 707 -17.64 -30.97 -19.77
N ALA A 708 -17.73 -29.75 -19.22
CA ALA A 708 -16.73 -29.16 -18.35
C ALA A 708 -17.16 -29.20 -16.87
N ASP A 709 -16.18 -29.20 -15.97
CA ASP A 709 -16.39 -29.00 -14.54
C ASP A 709 -16.67 -27.53 -14.22
N LEU A 710 -17.42 -27.28 -13.15
CA LEU A 710 -17.74 -25.94 -12.69
C LEU A 710 -16.97 -25.63 -11.41
N ARG A 711 -16.22 -24.53 -11.39
CA ARG A 711 -15.55 -24.03 -10.19
C ARG A 711 -16.10 -22.68 -9.77
N ILE A 712 -16.33 -22.52 -8.48
CA ILE A 712 -16.82 -21.26 -7.91
C ILE A 712 -15.76 -20.74 -6.94
N ILE A 713 -15.28 -19.53 -7.24
CA ILE A 713 -14.24 -18.82 -6.51
C ILE A 713 -14.88 -17.60 -5.85
N THR A 714 -14.97 -17.61 -4.53
CA THR A 714 -15.43 -16.45 -3.76
C THR A 714 -14.28 -15.67 -3.14
N ARG A 715 -14.47 -14.36 -2.91
CA ARG A 715 -13.41 -13.45 -2.49
C ARG A 715 -13.64 -12.76 -1.14
N THR A 716 -14.89 -12.63 -0.70
CA THR A 716 -15.22 -11.95 0.57
C THR A 716 -15.60 -12.93 1.67
N GLU A 717 -16.20 -14.08 1.33
CA GLU A 717 -16.50 -15.15 2.27
C GLU A 717 -16.41 -16.55 1.64
N PRO A 718 -16.12 -17.61 2.42
CA PRO A 718 -16.06 -18.97 1.90
C PRO A 718 -17.39 -19.45 1.28
N PRO A 719 -17.33 -20.18 0.15
CA PRO A 719 -18.52 -20.67 -0.53
C PRO A 719 -19.19 -21.81 0.26
N LYS A 720 -20.53 -21.87 0.23
CA LYS A 720 -21.33 -22.95 0.86
C LYS A 720 -22.04 -23.78 -0.21
N ALA A 721 -21.73 -25.07 -0.29
CA ALA A 721 -22.27 -25.98 -1.31
C ALA A 721 -23.81 -25.98 -1.40
N GLY A 722 -24.50 -26.09 -0.26
CA GLY A 722 -25.97 -26.16 -0.23
C GLY A 722 -26.71 -24.94 -0.79
N ASN A 723 -26.03 -23.80 -0.96
CA ASN A 723 -26.61 -22.62 -1.62
C ASN A 723 -26.65 -22.77 -3.16
N ILE A 724 -25.68 -23.49 -3.72
CA ILE A 724 -25.59 -23.75 -5.17
C ILE A 724 -26.60 -24.84 -5.54
N GLU A 725 -26.65 -25.91 -4.77
CA GLU A 725 -27.65 -26.97 -4.95
C GLU A 725 -29.07 -26.38 -4.89
N HIS A 726 -29.32 -25.48 -3.94
CA HIS A 726 -30.62 -24.84 -3.83
C HIS A 726 -30.98 -24.02 -5.07
N ILE A 727 -30.09 -23.16 -5.57
CA ILE A 727 -30.40 -22.33 -6.76
C ILE A 727 -30.58 -23.17 -8.03
N LEU A 728 -29.76 -24.21 -8.21
CA LEU A 728 -29.89 -25.11 -9.35
C LEU A 728 -31.21 -25.90 -9.30
N SER A 729 -31.58 -26.43 -8.13
CA SER A 729 -32.85 -27.15 -7.94
C SER A 729 -34.07 -26.27 -8.19
N VAL A 730 -34.00 -25.01 -7.77
CA VAL A 730 -35.05 -23.99 -7.91
C VAL A 730 -35.36 -23.71 -9.38
N TYR A 731 -34.33 -23.65 -10.22
CA TYR A 731 -34.48 -23.44 -11.67
C TYR A 731 -34.53 -24.73 -12.49
N GLY A 732 -34.58 -25.90 -11.83
CA GLY A 732 -34.66 -27.20 -12.49
C GLY A 732 -33.41 -27.55 -13.31
N LEU A 733 -32.24 -27.07 -12.89
CA LEU A 733 -30.96 -27.31 -13.53
C LEU A 733 -30.15 -28.36 -12.75
N GLU A 734 -29.50 -29.26 -13.46
CA GLU A 734 -28.54 -30.23 -12.91
C GLU A 734 -27.22 -30.08 -13.65
N LEU A 735 -26.10 -30.14 -12.92
CA LEU A 735 -24.76 -30.12 -13.51
C LEU A 735 -24.31 -31.56 -13.81
N GLU A 736 -23.82 -31.82 -15.02
CA GLU A 736 -23.30 -33.14 -15.43
C GLU A 736 -21.87 -33.40 -14.92
N GLY A 737 -21.06 -32.35 -14.78
CA GLY A 737 -19.67 -32.40 -14.28
C GLY A 737 -19.52 -32.18 -12.77
N GLU A 738 -18.28 -32.05 -12.29
CA GLU A 738 -18.01 -31.82 -10.86
C GLU A 738 -18.10 -30.33 -10.47
N ILE A 739 -18.54 -30.05 -9.23
CA ILE A 739 -18.52 -28.70 -8.63
C ILE A 739 -17.32 -28.56 -7.69
N GLN A 740 -16.43 -27.61 -8.01
CA GLN A 740 -15.28 -27.25 -7.20
C GLN A 740 -15.52 -25.93 -6.48
N LEU A 741 -15.22 -25.87 -5.19
CA LEU A 741 -15.41 -24.67 -4.38
C LEU A 741 -14.05 -24.17 -3.88
N LYS A 742 -13.74 -22.89 -4.15
CA LYS A 742 -12.50 -22.24 -3.71
C LYS A 742 -12.80 -20.90 -3.04
N PHE A 743 -12.00 -20.57 -2.04
CA PHE A 743 -12.02 -19.29 -1.38
C PHE A 743 -10.65 -18.62 -1.52
N SER A 744 -10.63 -17.42 -2.11
CA SER A 744 -9.42 -16.61 -2.28
C SER A 744 -9.64 -15.23 -1.65
N PRO A 745 -9.36 -15.09 -0.34
CA PRO A 745 -9.65 -13.86 0.39
C PRO A 745 -8.83 -12.68 -0.12
N ILE A 746 -9.45 -11.51 -0.17
CA ILE A 746 -8.81 -10.25 -0.60
C ILE A 746 -7.61 -9.88 0.30
N SER A 747 -7.72 -10.11 1.61
CA SER A 747 -6.74 -9.69 2.62
C SER A 747 -5.57 -10.67 2.83
N GLU A 748 -5.71 -11.94 2.43
CA GLU A 748 -4.72 -13.00 2.65
C GLU A 748 -4.41 -13.75 1.34
N GLN A 749 -3.41 -13.29 0.58
CA GLN A 749 -2.94 -13.91 -0.68
C GLN A 749 -2.14 -15.21 -0.47
N LYS A 750 -2.54 -16.06 0.49
CA LYS A 750 -1.87 -17.35 0.75
C LYS A 750 -2.40 -18.50 -0.11
N SER A 751 -3.63 -18.37 -0.59
CA SER A 751 -4.33 -19.43 -1.34
C SER A 751 -4.28 -19.14 -2.84
N CYS A 752 -3.31 -19.74 -3.53
CA CYS A 752 -3.22 -19.66 -4.99
C CYS A 752 -4.26 -20.58 -5.66
N ILE A 753 -4.90 -20.07 -6.70
CA ILE A 753 -5.88 -20.77 -7.52
C ILE A 753 -5.18 -21.35 -8.74
N GLU A 754 -5.23 -22.66 -8.89
CA GLU A 754 -4.75 -23.35 -10.08
C GLU A 754 -5.60 -22.98 -11.30
N PHE A 755 -5.03 -22.78 -12.48
CA PHE A 755 -5.82 -22.72 -13.72
C PHE A 755 -5.10 -23.41 -14.86
N SER A 756 -5.85 -23.84 -15.85
CA SER A 756 -5.32 -24.52 -17.03
C SER A 756 -5.48 -23.68 -18.28
N ASP A 757 -4.63 -23.92 -19.28
CA ASP A 757 -4.76 -23.26 -20.57
C ASP A 757 -6.11 -23.64 -21.21
N GLY A 758 -6.85 -22.64 -21.70
CA GLY A 758 -8.22 -22.80 -22.21
C GLY A 758 -9.36 -22.81 -21.18
N GLU A 759 -9.07 -22.67 -19.88
CA GLU A 759 -10.10 -22.50 -18.84
C GLU A 759 -10.83 -21.15 -18.97
N LEU A 760 -12.17 -21.14 -18.87
CA LEU A 760 -12.97 -19.92 -18.97
C LEU A 760 -13.27 -19.32 -17.60
N PHE A 761 -13.14 -18.00 -17.47
CA PHE A 761 -13.41 -17.26 -16.24
C PHE A 761 -14.63 -16.35 -16.38
N ILE A 762 -15.73 -16.68 -15.71
CA ILE A 762 -16.94 -15.87 -15.64
C ILE A 762 -16.84 -14.93 -14.44
N THR A 763 -16.86 -13.63 -14.69
CA THR A 763 -16.73 -12.59 -13.65
C THR A 763 -18.05 -11.83 -13.52
N THR A 764 -18.33 -11.28 -12.33
CA THR A 764 -19.69 -10.78 -11.98
C THR A 764 -19.76 -9.28 -11.67
N SER A 765 -18.60 -8.62 -11.50
CA SER A 765 -18.50 -7.20 -11.15
C SER A 765 -17.18 -6.64 -11.65
N TRP A 766 -17.08 -5.32 -11.84
CA TRP A 766 -15.91 -4.73 -12.48
C TRP A 766 -14.63 -4.94 -11.65
N TRP A 767 -14.76 -5.07 -10.33
CA TRP A 767 -13.65 -5.37 -9.44
C TRP A 767 -13.24 -6.85 -9.46
N THR A 768 -14.19 -7.79 -9.59
CA THR A 768 -13.84 -9.22 -9.79
C THR A 768 -13.20 -9.44 -11.15
N THR A 769 -13.66 -8.74 -12.18
CA THR A 769 -13.05 -8.72 -13.51
C THR A 769 -11.63 -8.15 -13.46
N ALA A 770 -11.43 -6.98 -12.85
CA ALA A 770 -10.11 -6.35 -12.72
C ALA A 770 -9.09 -7.24 -11.99
N ALA A 771 -9.50 -7.87 -10.88
CA ALA A 771 -8.64 -8.77 -10.13
C ALA A 771 -8.26 -10.03 -10.93
N THR A 772 -9.20 -10.55 -11.72
CA THR A 772 -8.99 -11.73 -12.56
C THR A 772 -8.08 -11.41 -13.74
N MET A 773 -8.29 -10.28 -14.43
CA MET A 773 -7.46 -9.81 -15.55
C MET A 773 -5.97 -9.66 -15.20
N ALA A 774 -5.67 -9.32 -13.94
CA ALA A 774 -4.28 -9.22 -13.49
C ALA A 774 -3.56 -10.58 -13.38
N SER A 775 -4.29 -11.69 -13.54
CA SER A 775 -3.87 -13.02 -13.06
C SER A 775 -4.07 -14.14 -14.07
N VAL A 776 -4.92 -13.95 -15.08
CA VAL A 776 -5.20 -14.92 -16.14
C VAL A 776 -5.28 -14.23 -17.51
N PRO A 777 -5.14 -14.94 -18.63
CA PRO A 777 -5.25 -14.35 -19.96
C PRO A 777 -6.60 -13.64 -20.17
N ASN A 778 -6.60 -12.40 -20.64
CA ASN A 778 -7.84 -11.61 -20.79
C ASN A 778 -8.90 -12.31 -21.69
N ASN A 779 -8.47 -12.99 -22.76
CA ASN A 779 -9.37 -13.68 -23.70
C ASN A 779 -10.14 -14.86 -23.07
N SER A 780 -9.65 -15.37 -21.94
CA SER A 780 -10.34 -16.40 -21.15
C SER A 780 -11.50 -15.84 -20.32
N ILE A 781 -11.62 -14.52 -20.20
CA ILE A 781 -12.59 -13.86 -19.32
C ILE A 781 -13.88 -13.54 -20.07
N VAL A 782 -14.99 -13.97 -19.46
CA VAL A 782 -16.35 -13.60 -19.82
C VAL A 782 -16.90 -12.73 -18.68
N TYR A 783 -17.11 -11.46 -18.96
CA TYR A 783 -17.65 -10.52 -17.99
C TYR A 783 -19.17 -10.46 -18.10
N LEU A 784 -19.85 -11.07 -17.12
CA LEU A 784 -21.30 -11.00 -16.98
C LEU A 784 -21.70 -9.63 -16.39
N LEU A 785 -22.05 -8.70 -17.26
CA LEU A 785 -22.33 -7.32 -16.91
C LEU A 785 -23.84 -7.13 -16.68
N GLN A 786 -24.20 -6.83 -15.43
CA GLN A 786 -25.61 -6.73 -15.00
C GLN A 786 -26.15 -5.29 -15.07
N GLU A 787 -25.26 -4.30 -15.07
CA GLU A 787 -25.58 -2.88 -15.12
C GLU A 787 -24.44 -2.08 -15.76
N ASP A 788 -24.71 -0.82 -16.08
CA ASP A 788 -23.63 0.14 -16.31
C ASP A 788 -23.01 0.54 -14.96
N GLU A 789 -22.04 -0.25 -14.50
CA GLU A 789 -21.41 -0.11 -13.18
C GLU A 789 -20.66 1.22 -13.01
N ARG A 790 -20.38 1.96 -14.12
CA ARG A 790 -19.88 3.34 -14.05
C ARG A 790 -20.84 4.23 -13.25
N MET A 791 -22.14 3.94 -13.31
CA MET A 791 -23.20 4.69 -12.66
C MET A 791 -23.34 4.42 -11.16
N PHE A 792 -22.65 3.41 -10.61
CA PHE A 792 -22.64 3.18 -9.16
C PHE A 792 -21.87 4.27 -8.41
N TYR A 793 -21.05 5.03 -9.13
CA TYR A 793 -20.12 6.00 -8.57
C TYR A 793 -20.33 7.39 -9.20
N PRO A 794 -20.20 8.46 -8.41
CA PRO A 794 -19.96 9.80 -8.94
C PRO A 794 -18.71 9.84 -9.84
N PHE A 795 -18.54 10.92 -10.60
CA PHE A 795 -17.32 11.13 -11.38
C PHE A 795 -16.08 11.16 -10.45
N GLY A 796 -15.22 10.14 -10.59
CA GLY A 796 -14.09 9.90 -9.70
C GLY A 796 -13.34 8.62 -10.08
N ASP A 797 -12.41 8.19 -9.21
CA ASP A 797 -11.47 7.12 -9.53
C ASP A 797 -12.13 5.75 -9.78
N ASP A 798 -13.13 5.35 -8.99
CA ASP A 798 -13.83 4.07 -9.20
C ASP A 798 -14.52 4.03 -10.56
N ARG A 799 -15.19 5.13 -10.92
CA ARG A 799 -15.82 5.28 -12.24
C ARG A 799 -14.80 5.19 -13.37
N LEU A 800 -13.67 5.89 -13.24
CA LEU A 800 -12.60 5.89 -14.25
C LEU A 800 -12.01 4.49 -14.44
N ARG A 801 -11.76 3.77 -13.35
CA ARG A 801 -11.23 2.40 -13.39
C ARG A 801 -12.23 1.42 -13.97
N CYS A 802 -13.49 1.48 -13.52
CA CYS A 802 -14.60 0.72 -14.07
C CYS A 802 -14.71 0.95 -15.59
N GLU A 803 -14.68 2.20 -16.03
CA GLU A 803 -14.69 2.54 -17.45
C GLU A 803 -13.48 1.95 -18.20
N GLY A 804 -12.29 1.95 -17.59
CA GLY A 804 -11.10 1.29 -18.13
C GLY A 804 -11.29 -0.21 -18.38
N ILE A 805 -11.95 -0.92 -17.46
CA ILE A 805 -12.30 -2.34 -17.64
C ILE A 805 -13.31 -2.51 -18.78
N LEU A 806 -14.36 -1.68 -18.82
CA LEU A 806 -15.40 -1.74 -19.85
C LEU A 806 -14.87 -1.39 -21.26
N ARG A 807 -13.78 -0.62 -21.37
CA ARG A 807 -13.10 -0.29 -22.63
C ARG A 807 -12.14 -1.39 -23.11
N ASN A 808 -11.89 -2.42 -22.31
CA ASN A 808 -11.00 -3.51 -22.67
C ASN A 808 -11.60 -4.34 -23.83
N ARG A 809 -10.78 -4.62 -24.85
CA ARG A 809 -11.17 -5.34 -26.07
C ARG A 809 -10.77 -6.82 -26.08
N ASP A 810 -10.00 -7.22 -25.07
CA ASP A 810 -9.45 -8.56 -24.93
C ASP A 810 -10.33 -9.45 -24.05
N ILE A 811 -11.39 -8.91 -23.42
CA ILE A 811 -12.38 -9.67 -22.65
C ILE A 811 -13.71 -9.75 -23.41
N ARG A 812 -14.49 -10.80 -23.15
CA ARG A 812 -15.85 -10.95 -23.71
C ARG A 812 -16.88 -10.38 -22.76
N PHE A 813 -17.93 -9.74 -23.30
CA PHE A 813 -19.02 -9.19 -22.50
C PHE A 813 -20.30 -10.00 -22.69
N LEU A 814 -20.95 -10.37 -21.60
CA LEU A 814 -22.29 -10.95 -21.59
C LEU A 814 -23.20 -10.03 -20.78
N ILE A 815 -24.08 -9.29 -21.47
CA ILE A 815 -24.79 -8.15 -20.92
C ILE A 815 -26.24 -8.52 -20.63
N ASN A 816 -26.70 -8.25 -19.41
CA ASN A 816 -28.08 -8.50 -19.01
C ASN A 816 -29.02 -7.45 -19.60
N THR A 817 -29.96 -7.90 -20.43
CA THR A 817 -30.94 -7.17 -21.25
C THR A 817 -30.38 -6.46 -22.46
N LYS A 818 -31.15 -6.49 -23.55
CA LYS A 818 -30.86 -5.70 -24.75
C LYS A 818 -30.86 -4.20 -24.47
N LEU A 819 -31.69 -3.73 -23.54
CA LEU A 819 -31.75 -2.32 -23.15
C LEU A 819 -30.41 -1.82 -22.62
N LEU A 820 -29.78 -2.59 -21.72
CA LEU A 820 -28.46 -2.25 -21.20
C LEU A 820 -27.38 -2.33 -22.29
N PHE A 821 -27.43 -3.36 -23.15
CA PHE A 821 -26.51 -3.49 -24.28
C PHE A 821 -26.55 -2.27 -25.21
N ASP A 822 -27.74 -1.87 -25.65
CA ASP A 822 -27.92 -0.72 -26.52
C ASP A 822 -27.49 0.59 -25.84
N HIS A 823 -27.72 0.71 -24.53
CA HIS A 823 -27.23 1.83 -23.73
C HIS A 823 -25.71 1.91 -23.74
N LEU A 824 -25.00 0.83 -23.43
CA LEU A 824 -23.54 0.83 -23.36
C LEU A 824 -22.91 1.16 -24.71
N VAL A 825 -23.44 0.58 -25.79
CA VAL A 825 -22.98 0.83 -27.16
C VAL A 825 -23.16 2.30 -27.56
N THR A 826 -24.29 2.90 -27.21
CA THR A 826 -24.57 4.32 -27.52
C THR A 826 -23.85 5.28 -26.56
N ASN A 827 -23.50 4.82 -25.35
CA ASN A 827 -22.89 5.61 -24.29
C ASN A 827 -21.38 5.35 -24.15
N GLY A 828 -20.66 5.51 -25.26
CA GLY A 828 -19.19 5.60 -25.27
C GLY A 828 -18.42 4.28 -25.31
N LEU A 829 -19.10 3.13 -25.50
CA LEU A 829 -18.47 1.80 -25.60
C LEU A 829 -18.88 1.07 -26.91
N PRO A 830 -18.58 1.64 -28.10
CA PRO A 830 -19.06 1.09 -29.37
C PRO A 830 -18.48 -0.30 -29.71
N HIS A 831 -17.33 -0.68 -29.15
CA HIS A 831 -16.70 -2.01 -29.37
C HIS A 831 -17.54 -3.15 -28.79
N ILE A 832 -18.40 -2.89 -27.81
CA ILE A 832 -19.36 -3.87 -27.27
C ILE A 832 -20.30 -4.38 -28.37
N ARG A 833 -20.55 -3.60 -29.43
CA ARG A 833 -21.36 -4.06 -30.57
C ARG A 833 -20.73 -5.26 -31.29
N GLU A 834 -19.41 -5.31 -31.35
CA GLU A 834 -18.65 -6.32 -32.09
C GLU A 834 -18.33 -7.54 -31.22
N GLN A 835 -18.12 -7.33 -29.91
CA GLN A 835 -17.55 -8.32 -29.00
C GLN A 835 -18.47 -8.75 -27.85
N GLY A 836 -19.59 -8.02 -27.67
CA GLY A 836 -20.55 -8.25 -26.60
C GLY A 836 -21.75 -9.06 -27.07
N MET A 837 -22.26 -9.88 -26.17
CA MET A 837 -23.50 -10.63 -26.31
C MET A 837 -24.48 -10.14 -25.26
N TRP A 838 -25.78 -10.32 -25.47
CA TRP A 838 -26.80 -9.96 -24.50
C TRP A 838 -27.86 -11.05 -24.40
N PHE A 839 -28.54 -11.12 -23.25
CA PHE A 839 -29.64 -12.05 -22.98
C PHE A 839 -30.79 -11.31 -22.30
N GLU A 840 -31.99 -11.88 -22.30
CA GLU A 840 -33.11 -11.41 -21.47
C GLU A 840 -33.32 -12.37 -20.30
N PRO A 841 -33.55 -11.89 -19.06
CA PRO A 841 -33.74 -12.76 -17.91
C PRO A 841 -35.00 -13.61 -18.05
N ALA A 842 -34.95 -14.84 -17.50
CA ALA A 842 -36.09 -15.76 -17.52
C ALA A 842 -36.84 -15.82 -16.18
N PHE A 843 -38.16 -15.97 -16.25
CA PHE A 843 -39.10 -16.00 -15.13
C PHE A 843 -40.01 -17.24 -15.23
N PRO A 844 -39.55 -18.42 -14.75
CA PRO A 844 -40.30 -19.65 -14.90
C PRO A 844 -41.62 -19.65 -14.12
N THR A 845 -42.66 -20.22 -14.74
CA THR A 845 -44.02 -20.28 -14.15
C THR A 845 -44.14 -21.22 -12.96
N SER A 846 -43.17 -22.13 -12.78
CA SER A 846 -43.02 -22.93 -11.56
C SER A 846 -42.79 -22.07 -10.33
N VAL A 847 -42.22 -20.88 -10.54
CA VAL A 847 -41.77 -19.92 -9.53
C VAL A 847 -42.71 -18.74 -9.45
N TYR A 848 -42.82 -18.00 -10.55
CA TYR A 848 -43.52 -16.73 -10.62
C TYR A 848 -44.88 -16.99 -11.21
N LYS A 849 -45.90 -16.87 -10.37
CA LYS A 849 -47.29 -17.08 -10.74
C LYS A 849 -48.21 -16.31 -9.78
N PRO A 850 -49.40 -15.92 -10.24
CA PRO A 850 -50.42 -15.37 -9.35
C PRO A 850 -50.74 -16.35 -8.20
N GLY A 851 -50.72 -15.84 -6.98
CA GLY A 851 -51.08 -16.59 -5.78
C GLY A 851 -52.59 -16.60 -5.53
N ASN A 852 -53.07 -17.58 -4.76
CA ASN A 852 -54.48 -17.61 -4.33
C ASN A 852 -54.74 -16.53 -3.27
N LYS A 853 -55.64 -15.59 -3.58
CA LYS A 853 -56.03 -14.51 -2.65
C LYS A 853 -57.34 -14.87 -1.95
N PRO A 854 -57.41 -14.81 -0.60
CA PRO A 854 -58.68 -14.97 0.11
C PRO A 854 -59.68 -13.89 -0.32
N ALA A 855 -60.97 -14.25 -0.43
CA ALA A 855 -62.00 -13.24 -0.65
C ALA A 855 -62.03 -12.26 0.54
N ASN A 856 -62.25 -10.97 0.25
CA ASN A 856 -62.46 -9.91 1.26
C ASN A 856 -61.21 -9.39 2.02
N THR A 857 -60.00 -9.55 1.47
CA THR A 857 -58.77 -8.92 2.00
C THR A 857 -58.47 -7.58 1.32
N LYS A 858 -57.80 -6.66 2.02
CA LYS A 858 -57.25 -5.43 1.41
C LYS A 858 -56.31 -5.78 0.25
N LEU A 859 -56.25 -4.90 -0.76
CA LEU A 859 -55.29 -5.02 -1.85
C LEU A 859 -53.88 -4.68 -1.34
N LYS A 860 -52.85 -5.34 -1.89
CA LYS A 860 -51.47 -5.14 -1.43
C LYS A 860 -50.71 -4.18 -2.33
N PHE A 861 -50.28 -3.06 -1.75
CA PHE A 861 -49.35 -2.12 -2.35
C PHE A 861 -47.94 -2.41 -1.82
N ALA A 862 -47.04 -2.86 -2.69
CA ALA A 862 -45.67 -3.19 -2.31
C ALA A 862 -44.67 -2.14 -2.81
N PHE A 863 -43.80 -1.66 -1.92
CA PHE A 863 -42.69 -0.80 -2.27
C PHE A 863 -41.37 -1.57 -2.15
N TYR A 864 -40.57 -1.58 -3.23
CA TYR A 864 -39.25 -2.19 -3.21
C TYR A 864 -38.24 -1.28 -2.50
N ALA A 865 -38.06 -1.52 -1.21
CA ALA A 865 -37.38 -0.66 -0.27
C ALA A 865 -35.92 -1.10 -0.03
N ARG A 866 -34.96 -0.39 -0.65
CA ARG A 866 -33.51 -0.61 -0.42
C ARG A 866 -32.77 0.72 -0.24
N PRO A 867 -32.69 1.28 0.97
CA PRO A 867 -32.06 2.58 1.22
C PRO A 867 -30.58 2.63 0.84
N ASN A 868 -29.86 1.51 1.00
CA ASN A 868 -28.43 1.43 0.69
C ASN A 868 -28.13 1.21 -0.81
N ASN A 869 -29.15 1.06 -1.66
CA ASN A 869 -28.99 0.92 -3.10
C ASN A 869 -29.53 2.18 -3.79
N LEU A 870 -28.67 3.16 -4.03
CA LEU A 870 -29.06 4.49 -4.52
C LEU A 870 -29.92 4.46 -5.79
N ARG A 871 -29.66 3.51 -6.69
CA ARG A 871 -30.44 3.28 -7.91
C ARG A 871 -31.92 2.95 -7.66
N ASN A 872 -32.29 2.46 -6.49
CA ASN A 872 -33.68 2.14 -6.15
C ASN A 872 -34.49 3.35 -5.67
N LEU A 873 -33.90 4.54 -5.61
CA LEU A 873 -34.58 5.80 -5.30
C LEU A 873 -35.47 5.73 -4.04
N PHE A 874 -34.99 5.07 -2.98
CA PHE A 874 -35.74 4.80 -1.75
C PHE A 874 -36.46 6.04 -1.20
N TYR A 875 -35.72 7.14 -1.02
CA TYR A 875 -36.26 8.38 -0.45
C TYR A 875 -37.34 9.03 -1.32
N LEU A 876 -37.17 9.01 -2.65
CA LEU A 876 -38.20 9.48 -3.57
C LEU A 876 -39.45 8.59 -3.48
N GLY A 877 -39.26 7.27 -3.41
CA GLY A 877 -40.37 6.32 -3.24
C GLY A 877 -41.20 6.59 -1.99
N ILE A 878 -40.55 6.89 -0.85
CA ILE A 878 -41.26 7.29 0.38
C ILE A 878 -42.07 8.58 0.16
N GLN A 879 -41.46 9.61 -0.43
CA GLN A 879 -42.16 10.87 -0.71
C GLN A 879 -43.37 10.68 -1.64
N VAL A 880 -43.22 9.82 -2.65
CA VAL A 880 -44.30 9.46 -3.58
C VAL A 880 -45.45 8.77 -2.83
N ILE A 881 -45.15 7.85 -1.92
CA ILE A 881 -46.16 7.13 -1.11
C ILE A 881 -46.88 8.11 -0.19
N GLU A 882 -46.15 8.95 0.56
CA GLU A 882 -46.74 9.97 1.44
C GLU A 882 -47.67 10.91 0.68
N LEU A 883 -47.21 11.41 -0.48
CA LEU A 883 -48.03 12.30 -1.29
C LEU A 883 -49.27 11.60 -1.88
N ALA A 884 -49.15 10.32 -2.27
CA ALA A 884 -50.29 9.55 -2.76
C ALA A 884 -51.34 9.31 -1.66
N ILE A 885 -50.93 9.08 -0.41
CA ILE A 885 -51.82 8.96 0.75
C ILE A 885 -52.46 10.32 1.06
N ALA A 886 -51.67 11.39 1.13
CA ALA A 886 -52.15 12.74 1.42
C ALA A 886 -53.18 13.23 0.37
N GLN A 887 -53.03 12.83 -0.89
CA GLN A 887 -53.98 13.12 -1.97
C GLN A 887 -55.16 12.13 -2.07
N GLN A 888 -55.29 11.20 -1.11
CA GLN A 888 -56.32 10.15 -1.10
C GLN A 888 -56.33 9.29 -2.39
N ILE A 889 -55.17 9.15 -3.03
CA ILE A 889 -54.99 8.25 -4.18
C ILE A 889 -54.79 6.83 -3.67
N LEU A 890 -53.93 6.68 -2.65
CA LEU A 890 -53.69 5.41 -1.98
C LEU A 890 -54.52 5.37 -0.68
N ASP A 891 -55.74 4.83 -0.78
CA ASP A 891 -56.68 4.71 0.34
C ASP A 891 -56.29 3.56 1.29
N LEU A 892 -55.93 3.90 2.52
CA LEU A 892 -55.48 2.94 3.54
C LEU A 892 -56.59 2.00 4.03
N ASP A 893 -57.86 2.29 3.77
CA ASP A 893 -58.97 1.36 4.06
C ASP A 893 -59.06 0.24 3.02
N GLN A 894 -58.58 0.49 1.79
CA GLN A 894 -58.58 -0.47 0.69
C GLN A 894 -57.23 -1.16 0.48
N TRP A 895 -56.14 -0.47 0.83
CA TRP A 895 -54.77 -0.92 0.56
C TRP A 895 -53.98 -1.21 1.84
N GLU A 896 -53.30 -2.35 1.85
CA GLU A 896 -52.22 -2.67 2.78
C GLU A 896 -50.88 -2.22 2.16
N ILE A 897 -50.09 -1.44 2.90
CA ILE A 897 -48.77 -0.99 2.46
C ILE A 897 -47.70 -1.94 2.98
N ILE A 898 -46.90 -2.45 2.06
CA ILE A 898 -45.86 -3.43 2.33
C ILE A 898 -44.52 -2.92 1.81
N PHE A 899 -43.47 -2.96 2.63
CA PHE A 899 -42.10 -2.68 2.22
C PHE A 899 -41.34 -4.00 2.09
N VAL A 900 -40.75 -4.24 0.91
CA VAL A 900 -40.02 -5.47 0.59
C VAL A 900 -38.61 -5.12 0.16
N GLY A 901 -37.59 -5.76 0.74
CA GLY A 901 -36.20 -5.47 0.37
C GLY A 901 -35.19 -5.81 1.45
N LYS A 902 -34.26 -4.89 1.71
CA LYS A 902 -33.14 -5.09 2.63
C LYS A 902 -32.72 -3.76 3.27
N ASP A 903 -32.37 -3.83 4.55
CA ASP A 903 -31.92 -2.72 5.40
C ASP A 903 -33.00 -1.63 5.55
N ILE A 904 -34.27 -2.04 5.59
CA ILE A 904 -35.43 -1.14 5.66
C ILE A 904 -35.52 -0.56 7.08
N PRO A 905 -35.48 0.77 7.26
CA PRO A 905 -35.65 1.38 8.58
C PRO A 905 -37.10 1.24 9.07
N ASP A 906 -37.28 1.27 10.39
CA ASP A 906 -38.61 1.31 10.99
C ASP A 906 -39.22 2.69 10.72
N ILE A 907 -40.23 2.73 9.86
CA ILE A 907 -40.88 3.95 9.39
C ILE A 907 -42.32 3.99 9.88
N VAL A 908 -42.72 5.14 10.42
CA VAL A 908 -44.12 5.52 10.62
C VAL A 908 -44.41 6.62 9.61
N LEU A 909 -45.43 6.41 8.78
CA LEU A 909 -45.86 7.40 7.79
C LEU A 909 -46.53 8.60 8.50
N GLU A 910 -46.61 9.75 7.83
CA GLU A 910 -47.25 10.96 8.40
C GLU A 910 -48.73 10.74 8.76
N SER A 911 -49.39 9.80 8.07
CA SER A 911 -50.74 9.31 8.39
C SER A 911 -50.86 8.54 9.72
N GLY A 912 -49.73 8.22 10.37
CA GLY A 912 -49.65 7.33 11.54
C GLY A 912 -49.66 5.84 11.17
N HIS A 913 -49.76 5.49 9.89
CA HIS A 913 -49.71 4.10 9.42
C HIS A 913 -48.28 3.55 9.47
N VAL A 914 -48.15 2.27 9.87
CA VAL A 914 -46.87 1.56 9.91
C VAL A 914 -46.88 0.49 8.81
N PRO A 915 -46.06 0.62 7.75
CA PRO A 915 -45.99 -0.38 6.68
C PRO A 915 -45.55 -1.76 7.18
N THR A 916 -46.15 -2.83 6.64
CA THR A 916 -45.70 -4.20 6.90
C THR A 916 -44.34 -4.42 6.24
N LYS A 917 -43.35 -4.90 7.00
CA LYS A 917 -41.96 -5.01 6.55
C LYS A 917 -41.57 -6.47 6.27
N PHE A 918 -41.05 -6.74 5.09
CA PHE A 918 -40.46 -8.04 4.71
C PHE A 918 -39.00 -7.85 4.27
N GLU A 919 -38.08 -8.47 5.01
CA GLU A 919 -36.63 -8.39 4.76
C GLU A 919 -36.00 -9.76 4.64
N ASN A 920 -34.94 -9.85 3.82
CA ASN A 920 -34.08 -11.03 3.70
C ASN A 920 -34.87 -12.34 3.46
N LEU A 921 -36.01 -12.22 2.77
CA LEU A 921 -36.82 -13.37 2.38
C LEU A 921 -35.96 -14.34 1.58
N ASN A 922 -36.12 -15.63 1.84
CA ASN A 922 -35.59 -16.62 0.92
C ASN A 922 -36.39 -16.55 -0.40
N TRP A 923 -35.90 -17.25 -1.41
CA TRP A 923 -36.47 -17.12 -2.74
C TRP A 923 -37.90 -17.67 -2.86
N SER A 924 -38.22 -18.78 -2.18
CA SER A 924 -39.59 -19.33 -2.17
C SER A 924 -40.57 -18.38 -1.49
N ASP A 925 -40.17 -17.78 -0.36
CA ASP A 925 -41.02 -16.85 0.39
C ASP A 925 -41.25 -15.55 -0.39
N TYR A 926 -40.21 -15.07 -1.11
CA TYR A 926 -40.34 -13.90 -1.97
C TYR A 926 -41.26 -14.16 -3.17
N ALA A 927 -41.13 -15.31 -3.83
CA ALA A 927 -41.99 -15.68 -4.95
C ALA A 927 -43.46 -15.84 -4.51
N GLU A 928 -43.70 -16.44 -3.34
CA GLU A 928 -45.04 -16.54 -2.75
C GLU A 928 -45.61 -15.15 -2.44
N LEU A 929 -44.81 -14.28 -1.80
CA LEU A 929 -45.22 -12.90 -1.51
C LEU A 929 -45.54 -12.14 -2.80
N ALA A 930 -44.70 -12.24 -3.82
CA ALA A 930 -44.87 -11.61 -5.14
C ALA A 930 -46.21 -12.00 -5.77
N GLY A 931 -46.61 -13.28 -5.68
CA GLY A 931 -47.92 -13.76 -6.13
C GLY A 931 -49.12 -13.14 -5.39
N THR A 932 -48.91 -12.55 -4.21
CA THR A 932 -49.99 -11.88 -3.45
C THR A 932 -50.09 -10.38 -3.72
N ILE A 933 -49.12 -9.76 -4.38
CA ILE A 933 -49.08 -8.31 -4.58
C ILE A 933 -50.09 -7.88 -5.67
N ASP A 934 -50.70 -6.71 -5.48
CA ASP A 934 -51.65 -6.13 -6.44
C ASP A 934 -51.02 -5.01 -7.26
N LEU A 935 -50.34 -4.09 -6.56
CA LEU A 935 -49.62 -2.97 -7.15
C LEU A 935 -48.23 -2.86 -6.52
N GLY A 936 -47.20 -2.80 -7.35
CA GLY A 936 -45.81 -2.57 -6.94
C GLY A 936 -45.32 -1.19 -7.31
N LEU A 937 -44.56 -0.54 -6.42
CA LEU A 937 -43.68 0.58 -6.74
C LEU A 937 -42.25 0.07 -6.65
N SER A 938 -41.56 -0.03 -7.79
CA SER A 938 -40.18 -0.49 -7.85
C SER A 938 -39.37 0.37 -8.81
N LEU A 939 -38.62 1.31 -8.25
CA LEU A 939 -37.82 2.27 -8.99
C LEU A 939 -36.42 1.69 -9.29
N MET A 940 -35.91 2.02 -10.48
CA MET A 940 -34.59 1.69 -10.96
C MET A 940 -34.04 2.82 -11.85
N TYR A 941 -33.16 3.64 -11.28
CA TYR A 941 -32.52 4.78 -11.96
C TYR A 941 -31.27 4.36 -12.76
N THR A 942 -31.44 3.34 -13.60
CA THR A 942 -30.45 2.83 -14.56
C THR A 942 -31.16 2.38 -15.84
N PRO A 943 -30.42 2.12 -16.95
CA PRO A 943 -31.00 1.64 -18.20
C PRO A 943 -31.67 0.27 -18.08
N HIS A 944 -31.20 -0.56 -17.14
CA HIS A 944 -31.74 -1.89 -16.90
C HIS A 944 -33.15 -1.81 -16.26
N PRO A 945 -34.06 -2.73 -16.61
CA PRO A 945 -35.42 -2.77 -16.05
C PRO A 945 -35.49 -3.20 -14.58
N SER A 946 -34.43 -3.83 -14.05
CA SER A 946 -34.38 -4.50 -12.73
C SER A 946 -35.21 -5.77 -12.65
N TYR A 947 -34.84 -6.67 -11.73
CA TYR A 947 -35.55 -7.94 -11.52
C TYR A 947 -36.90 -7.77 -10.79
N PRO A 948 -37.03 -7.04 -9.65
CA PRO A 948 -38.30 -6.94 -8.93
C PRO A 948 -39.48 -6.40 -9.73
N PRO A 949 -39.34 -5.42 -10.64
CA PRO A 949 -40.44 -5.04 -11.53
C PRO A 949 -40.92 -6.22 -12.39
N LEU A 950 -39.98 -7.00 -12.92
CA LEU A 950 -40.25 -8.15 -13.78
C LEU A 950 -40.79 -9.35 -12.98
N ASP A 951 -40.26 -9.62 -11.79
CA ASP A 951 -40.75 -10.65 -10.86
C ASP A 951 -42.23 -10.42 -10.52
N LEU A 952 -42.59 -9.17 -10.23
CA LEU A 952 -43.93 -8.79 -9.84
C LEU A 952 -44.92 -8.93 -11.00
N VAL A 953 -44.57 -8.48 -12.21
CA VAL A 953 -45.46 -8.69 -13.38
C VAL A 953 -45.50 -10.15 -13.84
N ALA A 954 -44.42 -10.91 -13.67
CA ALA A 954 -44.38 -12.37 -13.86
C ALA A 954 -45.27 -13.10 -12.84
N SER A 955 -45.53 -12.46 -11.69
CA SER A 955 -46.46 -12.95 -10.67
C SER A 955 -47.87 -12.35 -10.81
N GLY A 956 -48.10 -11.57 -11.89
CA GLY A 956 -49.40 -11.00 -12.23
C GLY A 956 -49.75 -9.69 -11.52
N ALA A 957 -48.82 -9.00 -10.85
CA ALA A 957 -49.05 -7.67 -10.30
C ALA A 957 -49.00 -6.58 -11.38
N VAL A 958 -49.58 -5.41 -11.07
CA VAL A 958 -49.30 -4.16 -11.79
C VAL A 958 -48.10 -3.49 -11.14
N VAL A 959 -47.20 -2.88 -11.91
CA VAL A 959 -45.99 -2.28 -11.37
C VAL A 959 -45.74 -0.90 -11.95
N VAL A 960 -45.54 0.08 -11.08
CA VAL A 960 -45.04 1.40 -11.41
C VAL A 960 -43.53 1.43 -11.25
N THR A 961 -42.84 1.89 -12.29
CA THR A 961 -41.39 2.09 -12.33
C THR A 961 -41.06 3.40 -13.04
N ASN A 962 -39.77 3.71 -13.18
CA ASN A 962 -39.31 4.96 -13.80
C ASN A 962 -38.66 4.75 -15.16
N ARG A 963 -38.73 5.81 -15.97
CA ARG A 963 -37.93 6.01 -17.17
C ARG A 963 -36.49 6.36 -16.82
N PHE A 964 -35.57 5.99 -17.71
CA PHE A 964 -34.16 6.37 -17.63
C PHE A 964 -33.44 6.13 -18.97
N ALA A 965 -32.77 7.15 -19.52
CA ALA A 965 -32.02 7.03 -20.79
C ALA A 965 -32.85 6.37 -21.92
N ASN A 966 -32.46 5.22 -22.44
CA ASN A 966 -33.19 4.48 -23.47
C ASN A 966 -34.34 3.61 -22.92
N LYS A 967 -34.48 3.48 -21.60
CA LYS A 967 -35.65 2.87 -20.94
C LYS A 967 -36.78 3.90 -20.87
N GLN A 968 -37.56 3.99 -21.94
CA GLN A 968 -38.70 4.90 -22.07
C GLN A 968 -40.05 4.21 -21.81
N ASP A 969 -40.16 2.96 -22.22
CA ASP A 969 -41.26 2.06 -21.92
C ASP A 969 -40.75 0.63 -21.73
N LEU A 970 -41.57 -0.23 -21.13
CA LEU A 970 -41.28 -1.64 -20.89
C LEU A 970 -42.42 -2.54 -21.40
N HIS A 971 -43.23 -2.05 -22.34
CA HIS A 971 -44.39 -2.80 -22.85
C HIS A 971 -44.00 -4.11 -23.54
N ARG A 972 -42.77 -4.19 -24.06
CA ARG A 972 -42.20 -5.44 -24.59
C ARG A 972 -42.17 -6.58 -23.56
N TYR A 973 -42.03 -6.24 -22.28
CA TYR A 973 -42.02 -7.21 -21.19
C TYR A 973 -43.43 -7.45 -20.67
N SER A 974 -44.17 -6.37 -20.37
CA SER A 974 -45.55 -6.45 -19.91
C SER A 974 -46.27 -5.12 -20.05
N THR A 975 -47.55 -5.15 -20.40
CA THR A 975 -48.45 -4.00 -20.33
C THR A 975 -48.90 -3.68 -18.90
N ASN A 976 -48.61 -4.55 -17.92
CA ASN A 976 -48.77 -4.24 -16.50
C ASN A 976 -47.62 -3.41 -15.92
N LEU A 977 -46.57 -3.09 -16.71
CA LEU A 977 -45.51 -2.15 -16.32
C LEU A 977 -45.85 -0.73 -16.77
N ILE A 978 -45.92 0.18 -15.82
CA ILE A 978 -46.17 1.60 -16.03
C ILE A 978 -44.87 2.36 -15.78
N CYS A 979 -44.28 2.92 -16.84
CA CYS A 979 -43.05 3.73 -16.76
C CYS A 979 -43.40 5.22 -16.70
N ALA A 980 -42.93 5.90 -15.65
CA ALA A 980 -43.13 7.34 -15.48
C ALA A 980 -41.79 8.10 -15.38
N GLU A 981 -41.83 9.42 -15.58
CA GLU A 981 -40.66 10.24 -15.24
C GLU A 981 -40.37 10.14 -13.73
N PRO A 982 -39.08 10.13 -13.30
CA PRO A 982 -38.68 10.02 -11.89
C PRO A 982 -38.87 11.35 -11.14
N GLU A 983 -40.03 11.97 -11.33
CA GLU A 983 -40.47 13.20 -10.68
C GLU A 983 -41.67 12.87 -9.78
N LEU A 984 -41.75 13.54 -8.64
CA LEU A 984 -42.73 13.26 -7.59
C LEU A 984 -44.18 13.24 -8.15
N GLY A 985 -44.58 14.25 -8.91
CA GLY A 985 -45.93 14.34 -9.48
C GLY A 985 -46.22 13.29 -10.55
N ALA A 986 -45.25 12.98 -11.40
CA ALA A 986 -45.40 11.98 -12.46
C ALA A 986 -45.55 10.57 -11.88
N LEU A 987 -44.75 10.23 -10.87
CA LEU A 987 -44.85 8.94 -10.17
C LEU A 987 -46.18 8.80 -9.41
N VAL A 988 -46.66 9.86 -8.76
CA VAL A 988 -47.98 9.84 -8.11
C VAL A 988 -49.11 9.67 -9.12
N SER A 989 -49.02 10.30 -10.29
CA SER A 989 -49.97 10.09 -11.39
C SER A 989 -49.94 8.65 -11.90
N ALA A 990 -48.74 8.06 -12.02
CA ALA A 990 -48.58 6.66 -12.43
C ALA A 990 -49.10 5.68 -11.39
N ILE A 991 -48.99 5.98 -10.09
CA ILE A 991 -49.66 5.19 -9.02
C ILE A 991 -51.17 5.23 -9.20
N ARG A 992 -51.76 6.39 -9.52
CA ARG A 992 -53.20 6.49 -9.79
C ARG A 992 -53.62 5.60 -10.96
N GLU A 993 -52.85 5.59 -12.05
CA GLU A 993 -53.08 4.70 -13.19
C GLU A 993 -52.91 3.22 -12.81
N GLY A 994 -51.86 2.92 -12.03
CA GLY A 994 -51.59 1.59 -11.49
C GLY A 994 -52.72 1.06 -10.62
N ILE A 995 -53.32 1.90 -9.78
CA ILE A 995 -54.50 1.54 -8.97
C ILE A 995 -55.70 1.23 -9.88
N ALA A 996 -55.96 2.04 -10.89
CA ALA A 996 -57.05 1.81 -11.84
C ALA A 996 -56.88 0.49 -12.61
N LEU A 997 -55.64 0.13 -12.96
CA LEU A 997 -55.36 -1.14 -13.63
C LEU A 997 -55.38 -2.33 -12.65
N ALA A 998 -54.82 -2.18 -11.45
CA ALA A 998 -54.76 -3.23 -10.44
C ALA A 998 -56.16 -3.65 -9.93
N THR A 999 -57.10 -2.69 -9.91
CA THR A 999 -58.51 -2.91 -9.54
C THR A 999 -59.38 -3.40 -10.71
N ASN A 1000 -58.82 -3.51 -11.93
CA ASN A 1000 -59.49 -4.08 -13.11
C ASN A 1000 -58.99 -5.51 -13.37
N PRO A 1001 -59.62 -6.55 -12.78
CA PRO A 1001 -59.11 -7.92 -12.85
C PRO A 1001 -59.06 -8.47 -14.29
N VAL A 1002 -60.01 -8.07 -15.15
CA VAL A 1002 -60.08 -8.55 -16.54
C VAL A 1002 -58.88 -8.05 -17.35
N MET A 1003 -58.60 -6.74 -17.29
CA MET A 1003 -57.47 -6.15 -18.01
C MET A 1003 -56.13 -6.63 -17.44
N ARG A 1004 -56.01 -6.70 -16.11
CA ARG A 1004 -54.81 -7.18 -15.44
C ARG A 1004 -54.46 -8.62 -15.80
N GLU A 1005 -55.46 -9.52 -15.80
CA GLU A 1005 -55.27 -10.93 -16.17
C GLU A 1005 -54.96 -11.09 -17.66
N LYS A 1006 -55.63 -10.31 -18.52
CA LYS A 1006 -55.31 -10.29 -19.96
C LYS A 1006 -53.84 -9.90 -20.19
N ASN A 1007 -53.41 -8.78 -19.58
CA ASN A 1007 -52.04 -8.29 -19.68
C ASN A 1007 -51.03 -9.35 -19.20
N PHE A 1008 -51.32 -10.02 -18.07
CA PHE A 1008 -50.48 -11.09 -17.54
C PHE A 1008 -50.29 -12.26 -18.53
N LYS A 1009 -51.36 -12.70 -19.20
CA LYS A 1009 -51.30 -13.79 -20.19
C LYS A 1009 -50.57 -13.39 -21.48
N GLU A 1010 -50.55 -12.10 -21.80
CA GLU A 1010 -49.92 -11.53 -22.99
C GLU A 1010 -48.49 -11.00 -22.71
N ASN A 1011 -47.92 -11.28 -21.53
CA ASN A 1011 -46.55 -10.87 -21.17
C ASN A 1011 -45.50 -11.42 -22.15
N GLY A 1012 -44.50 -10.61 -22.51
CA GLY A 1012 -43.38 -10.98 -23.37
C GLY A 1012 -42.12 -11.44 -22.61
N LEU A 1013 -42.29 -11.95 -21.39
CA LEU A 1013 -41.18 -12.43 -20.55
C LEU A 1013 -40.72 -13.81 -21.01
N CYS A 1014 -39.40 -14.04 -21.06
CA CYS A 1014 -38.85 -15.37 -21.26
C CYS A 1014 -39.16 -16.24 -20.03
N LEU A 1015 -39.56 -17.50 -20.25
CA LEU A 1015 -39.97 -18.41 -19.18
C LEU A 1015 -38.91 -19.47 -18.85
N ASP A 1016 -37.88 -19.63 -19.70
CA ASP A 1016 -36.87 -20.67 -19.57
C ASP A 1016 -35.45 -20.11 -19.75
N TRP A 1017 -34.57 -20.40 -18.80
CA TRP A 1017 -33.17 -20.00 -18.87
C TRP A 1017 -32.40 -20.68 -20.01
N ASN A 1018 -32.82 -21.89 -20.43
CA ASN A 1018 -32.23 -22.54 -21.60
C ASN A 1018 -32.52 -21.74 -22.88
N GLU A 1019 -33.74 -21.25 -23.04
CA GLU A 1019 -34.12 -20.40 -24.17
C GLU A 1019 -33.34 -19.07 -24.13
N SER A 1020 -33.30 -18.42 -22.97
CA SER A 1020 -32.60 -17.16 -22.73
C SER A 1020 -31.11 -17.20 -23.15
N PHE A 1021 -30.41 -18.30 -22.84
CA PHE A 1021 -28.99 -18.45 -23.14
C PHE A 1021 -28.69 -19.28 -24.39
N SER A 1022 -29.71 -19.83 -25.07
CA SER A 1022 -29.55 -20.80 -26.16
C SER A 1022 -28.62 -20.30 -27.28
N GLU A 1023 -28.90 -19.13 -27.85
CA GLU A 1023 -28.08 -18.53 -28.91
C GLU A 1023 -26.67 -18.20 -28.42
N ILE A 1024 -26.53 -17.81 -27.15
CA ILE A 1024 -25.24 -17.45 -26.58
C ILE A 1024 -24.35 -18.68 -26.47
N ILE A 1025 -24.88 -19.73 -25.84
CA ILE A 1025 -24.15 -20.99 -25.62
C ILE A 1025 -23.83 -21.67 -26.95
N GLN A 1026 -24.72 -21.62 -27.95
CA GLN A 1026 -24.45 -22.17 -29.28
C GLN A 1026 -23.32 -21.45 -30.02
N ASN A 1027 -23.19 -20.13 -29.82
CA ASN A 1027 -22.17 -19.32 -30.48
C ASN A 1027 -20.84 -19.25 -29.72
N PHE A 1028 -20.78 -19.78 -28.50
CA PHE A 1028 -19.55 -19.80 -27.70
C PHE A 1028 -18.45 -20.70 -28.29
N ASP A 1029 -18.81 -21.71 -29.10
CA ASP A 1029 -17.88 -22.60 -29.82
C ASP A 1029 -17.33 -22.01 -31.13
N ARG A 1030 -17.94 -20.94 -31.69
CA ARG A 1030 -17.70 -20.53 -33.09
C ARG A 1030 -16.55 -19.54 -33.31
N ASN A 1031 -15.82 -19.14 -32.27
CA ASN A 1031 -14.71 -18.18 -32.38
C ASN A 1031 -13.47 -18.60 -31.54
N THR A 1032 -13.08 -19.88 -31.58
CA THR A 1032 -11.74 -20.30 -31.13
C THR A 1032 -10.68 -19.99 -32.18
#